data_AF-A0A494ZVH2-F1
#
_entry.id   AF-A0A494ZVH2-F1
#
_cell.length_a   1.000
_cell.length_b   1.000
_cell.length_c   1.000
_cell.angle_alpha   90.00
_cell.angle_beta   90.00
_cell.angle_gamma   90.00
#
_symmetry.space_group_name_H-M   'P 1'
#
loop_
_entity.id
_entity.type
_entity.pdbx_description
1 polymer ?
#
loop_
_entity_poly.entity_id
_entity_poly.type
_entity_poly.pdbx_seq_one_letter_code
_entity_poly.pdbx_strand_id
1 'polypeptide(L)'
;MKHKRRISWMLSICMLILTVMASGIDVGAVDFDQESIQATEDSSLEKTENEATKETEDITGEFTNSGEPNTAEFEVREDETITSMDEEGNVSEAPDESGLLEIDLLSNDGKIVNFNTKGAVVTTYTEVGTGNAGYTCGAYGADAAYLGTENGKVKFLLSGVTGLVDANDVQVVSVNSASSVSYYAVSAGRLIHNITTNITQGNYITSLDNGPAPSYLSEGVQYYSYDGHYFYTRDRFSNMLDDYKAGVRTNSINSSSPYYNYYQYLPLRSKTVYSAAQLNEIINSKAAGYKMSNTGDMFKNYQNTYGVNALIAVGIAANESAWGKSSIAQEKNNLFGLNAVDAAPGQSANAYESIDACIKTFTETYMSKRYLNPKNWVYSGGYLGNKGSGMNVRYASDPYWGEKNANVAWMIDKIYGNKDSNRYTIGIKDVIGNEHTDLNVRTEANGSSTVIHTTKNYSNQAFIILDSSQGNFYKVQSDAALTTNRTTVSDAGNYDFSSMYAYVSSGYVKKILTGSGNSGGSGESGGNENKPDNSLGSGAIAVPTELAGAIEYSAHVREIGWMDCAKNGQMMGTTGKNLPMEAMKINISGVANLGVEYQVHAQDIGWMDSVSNGEVGGTVGQAKNLEAIKLKLTGDAASNYDLYYRVHVTNIGWMDWAKNGELAGTQGYNYALQAVQIALLPKGSAAPGGTETPYQINTVKIGYSAHVQDVGWQNEVLGSKIAGTTGQNKKIEAMILNVKSNLLGVKYRSYLQDTGWQNYHKDGEIAGTTGQNRRMEAIEIELTGNQKDNYDIYYRVHVQDLGWLGWAKNGETAGTMNYALKVEAIQMLIVPKGTPTIENEQSSFKKKSTNIEYSTHVQDIGWQDAVQNGELAGTTGQNKQVEAIRINLQYPEYSGEIKYKSHIQDIGWQNYVSNGAISGTVGRNKEMEAICIELTGEMAEKYDVYYQVHSSEFGWLGWAKNGEKAGSEGYARQVEAIHIQLVEKGGKAPEDIGKAFYKK
;
A
#
# COMPACT_ATOMS: atom_id res chain seq x y z
N MET A 1 -61.62 -8.28 -24.10
CA MET A 1 -62.35 -9.16 -25.06
C MET A 1 -61.40 -10.25 -25.57
N LYS A 2 -61.95 -11.35 -26.15
CA LYS A 2 -61.33 -12.41 -27.02
C LYS A 2 -59.79 -12.40 -27.23
N HIS A 3 -59.04 -13.51 -27.17
CA HIS A 3 -59.42 -14.93 -27.09
C HIS A 3 -58.25 -15.90 -26.74
N LYS A 4 -58.55 -16.97 -25.99
CA LYS A 4 -58.16 -18.42 -26.13
C LYS A 4 -56.74 -18.78 -26.64
N ARG A 5 -56.02 -19.74 -26.03
CA ARG A 5 -56.31 -21.16 -25.69
C ARG A 5 -55.35 -21.62 -24.54
N ARG A 6 -55.27 -22.82 -23.92
CA ARG A 6 -56.03 -24.08 -23.56
C ARG A 6 -54.97 -24.98 -22.83
N ILE A 7 -55.17 -26.02 -22.01
CA ILE A 7 -56.25 -26.74 -21.24
C ILE A 7 -55.51 -27.73 -20.27
N SER A 8 -56.02 -28.29 -19.17
CA SER A 8 -57.03 -27.90 -18.15
C SER A 8 -57.25 -29.05 -17.13
N TRP A 9 -57.33 -28.73 -15.84
CA TRP A 9 -57.97 -29.51 -14.73
C TRP A 9 -57.32 -30.77 -14.14
N MET A 10 -57.66 -31.00 -12.86
CA MET A 10 -57.41 -32.19 -12.04
C MET A 10 -58.31 -33.37 -12.43
N LEU A 11 -57.89 -34.60 -12.10
CA LEU A 11 -58.78 -35.74 -11.81
C LEU A 11 -58.04 -36.79 -10.96
N SER A 12 -58.79 -37.67 -10.29
CA SER A 12 -58.31 -38.51 -9.18
C SER A 12 -58.27 -40.02 -9.53
N ILE A 13 -57.71 -40.81 -8.60
CA ILE A 13 -58.05 -42.22 -8.29
C ILE A 13 -57.44 -43.35 -9.18
N CYS A 14 -56.50 -44.07 -8.54
CA CYS A 14 -56.28 -45.54 -8.50
C CYS A 14 -55.80 -46.39 -9.71
N MET A 15 -55.02 -47.44 -9.34
CA MET A 15 -54.78 -48.74 -10.01
C MET A 15 -53.85 -48.73 -11.26
N LEU A 16 -53.08 -49.79 -11.60
CA LEU A 16 -53.10 -51.22 -11.19
C LEU A 16 -51.74 -51.98 -11.41
N ILE A 17 -51.38 -52.94 -10.52
CA ILE A 17 -50.61 -54.21 -10.73
C ILE A 17 -49.10 -54.17 -11.18
N LEU A 18 -48.11 -54.72 -10.42
CA LEU A 18 -47.62 -56.15 -10.27
C LEU A 18 -46.81 -56.64 -11.51
N THR A 19 -45.68 -57.40 -11.46
CA THR A 19 -45.09 -58.38 -10.50
C THR A 19 -43.53 -58.39 -10.66
N VAL A 20 -42.67 -58.92 -9.77
CA VAL A 20 -42.27 -60.34 -9.54
C VAL A 20 -41.53 -60.48 -8.17
N MET A 21 -41.57 -61.66 -7.53
CA MET A 21 -41.02 -61.92 -6.18
C MET A 21 -39.84 -62.91 -6.14
N ALA A 22 -38.96 -62.77 -5.14
CA ALA A 22 -38.37 -63.80 -4.25
C ALA A 22 -37.16 -63.20 -3.48
N SER A 23 -36.88 -63.45 -2.18
CA SER A 23 -37.58 -64.07 -1.03
C SER A 23 -36.62 -63.95 0.18
N GLY A 24 -36.99 -63.91 1.47
CA GLY A 24 -38.26 -64.04 2.22
C GLY A 24 -37.95 -64.45 3.69
N ILE A 25 -38.96 -64.66 4.55
CA ILE A 25 -38.88 -65.25 5.93
C ILE A 25 -38.21 -64.30 6.98
N ASP A 26 -38.78 -63.98 8.18
CA ASP A 26 -40.07 -64.35 8.81
C ASP A 26 -40.59 -63.33 9.88
N VAL A 27 -41.79 -63.60 10.45
CA VAL A 27 -42.51 -63.11 11.68
C VAL A 27 -41.90 -61.97 12.54
N GLY A 28 -42.65 -60.97 13.07
CA GLY A 28 -44.11 -60.68 13.03
C GLY A 28 -44.58 -59.54 13.99
N ALA A 29 -45.88 -59.52 14.34
CA ALA A 29 -46.62 -58.47 15.10
C ALA A 29 -46.19 -58.34 16.61
N VAL A 30 -46.63 -57.39 17.46
CA VAL A 30 -47.94 -56.72 17.76
C VAL A 30 -47.64 -55.33 18.40
N ASP A 31 -48.34 -54.17 18.29
CA ASP A 31 -49.67 -53.71 17.79
C ASP A 31 -50.66 -53.22 18.92
N PHE A 32 -51.62 -52.33 18.58
CA PHE A 32 -52.69 -51.66 19.39
C PHE A 32 -52.39 -50.55 20.44
N ASP A 33 -52.55 -49.28 19.99
CA ASP A 33 -53.70 -48.36 20.24
C ASP A 33 -53.96 -47.47 21.50
N GLN A 34 -54.49 -46.28 21.15
CA GLN A 34 -55.57 -45.43 21.72
C GLN A 34 -55.66 -44.94 23.20
N GLU A 35 -55.48 -43.60 23.32
CA GLU A 35 -56.48 -42.60 23.77
C GLU A 35 -56.91 -42.36 25.24
N SER A 36 -57.43 -41.13 25.43
CA SER A 36 -58.40 -40.65 26.44
C SER A 36 -57.89 -40.18 27.82
N ILE A 37 -58.51 -39.20 28.53
CA ILE A 37 -59.15 -37.88 28.21
C ILE A 37 -59.60 -37.21 29.55
N GLN A 38 -60.02 -35.92 29.51
CA GLN A 38 -60.61 -35.10 30.61
C GLN A 38 -59.59 -34.59 31.69
N ALA A 39 -59.55 -33.32 32.12
CA ALA A 39 -60.56 -32.26 32.44
C ALA A 39 -61.18 -32.43 33.85
N THR A 40 -61.70 -31.42 34.57
CA THR A 40 -62.34 -30.11 34.23
C THR A 40 -62.09 -28.98 35.26
N GLU A 41 -62.55 -27.74 34.94
CA GLU A 41 -62.95 -26.60 35.83
C GLU A 41 -61.87 -25.95 36.74
N ASP A 42 -61.66 -24.62 36.84
CA ASP A 42 -62.45 -23.36 36.72
C ASP A 42 -63.18 -22.87 38.00
N SER A 43 -62.75 -21.72 38.57
CA SER A 43 -63.66 -20.68 39.11
C SER A 43 -62.97 -19.34 39.51
N SER A 44 -63.38 -18.26 38.85
CA SER A 44 -63.70 -16.89 39.37
C SER A 44 -62.81 -16.09 40.36
N LEU A 45 -62.48 -14.83 39.96
CA LEU A 45 -62.59 -13.52 40.68
C LEU A 45 -61.86 -13.32 42.06
N GLU A 46 -61.47 -12.12 42.54
CA GLU A 46 -61.81 -10.72 42.22
C GLU A 46 -60.61 -9.73 42.49
N LYS A 47 -60.85 -8.43 42.78
CA LYS A 47 -59.86 -7.31 42.79
C LYS A 47 -59.32 -6.91 44.18
N THR A 48 -58.12 -6.31 44.27
CA THR A 48 -57.87 -4.91 44.77
C THR A 48 -56.39 -4.48 44.59
N GLU A 49 -55.99 -3.32 45.12
CA GLU A 49 -54.81 -2.51 44.70
C GLU A 49 -53.62 -2.52 45.70
N ASN A 50 -52.45 -2.09 45.19
CA ASN A 50 -51.39 -1.29 45.83
C ASN A 50 -50.20 -1.89 46.63
N GLU A 51 -49.10 -1.13 46.51
CA GLU A 51 -47.88 -0.99 47.36
C GLU A 51 -46.87 -2.15 47.55
N ALA A 52 -45.94 -2.21 46.58
CA ALA A 52 -44.48 -2.04 46.73
C ALA A 52 -43.62 -2.87 47.71
N THR A 53 -42.49 -3.39 47.17
CA THR A 53 -41.37 -4.11 47.84
C THR A 53 -41.76 -5.50 48.39
N LYS A 54 -40.95 -6.55 48.27
CA LYS A 54 -39.47 -6.64 48.14
C LYS A 54 -39.07 -8.03 47.58
N GLU A 55 -37.77 -8.26 47.42
CA GLU A 55 -37.08 -9.56 47.34
C GLU A 55 -37.24 -10.43 46.07
N THR A 56 -36.19 -10.31 45.26
CA THR A 56 -35.63 -11.29 44.33
C THR A 56 -35.58 -12.73 44.86
N GLU A 57 -35.95 -13.71 44.03
CA GLU A 57 -35.31 -15.03 44.05
C GLU A 57 -35.40 -15.74 42.67
N ASP A 58 -34.49 -16.70 42.46
CA ASP A 58 -34.32 -17.65 41.34
C ASP A 58 -34.66 -17.27 39.88
N ILE A 59 -33.60 -16.99 39.11
CA ILE A 59 -33.41 -17.58 37.77
C ILE A 59 -32.09 -18.39 37.81
N THR A 60 -32.12 -19.55 38.49
CA THR A 60 -30.99 -20.47 38.65
C THR A 60 -31.12 -21.69 37.72
N GLY A 61 -31.24 -21.42 36.41
CA GLY A 61 -31.23 -22.49 35.40
C GLY A 61 -29.86 -23.18 35.33
N GLU A 62 -29.77 -24.42 35.81
CA GLU A 62 -28.54 -25.21 35.76
C GLU A 62 -28.14 -25.55 34.31
N PHE A 63 -27.07 -24.93 33.81
CA PHE A 63 -26.40 -25.33 32.57
C PHE A 63 -25.63 -26.64 32.78
N THR A 64 -26.35 -27.76 32.86
CA THR A 64 -25.77 -29.11 32.92
C THR A 64 -25.12 -29.45 31.58
N ASN A 65 -23.86 -29.90 31.65
CA ASN A 65 -23.01 -30.09 30.47
C ASN A 65 -22.95 -31.59 30.12
N SER A 66 -23.84 -32.05 29.23
CA SER A 66 -23.86 -33.43 28.72
C SER A 66 -23.16 -33.53 27.36
N GLY A 67 -22.16 -34.41 27.27
CA GLY A 67 -21.25 -34.51 26.13
C GLY A 67 -21.74 -35.41 24.99
N GLU A 68 -22.84 -35.07 24.34
CA GLU A 68 -23.26 -35.68 23.06
C GLU A 68 -23.42 -34.62 21.96
N PRO A 69 -23.27 -34.99 20.67
CA PRO A 69 -23.19 -34.05 19.55
C PRO A 69 -24.58 -33.52 19.15
N ASN A 70 -25.13 -32.61 19.96
CA ASN A 70 -26.36 -31.89 19.61
C ASN A 70 -26.20 -31.15 18.28
N THR A 71 -27.10 -31.43 17.35
CA THR A 71 -27.38 -30.57 16.19
C THR A 71 -28.05 -29.29 16.68
N ALA A 72 -27.23 -28.37 17.21
CA ALA A 72 -27.71 -27.10 17.73
C ALA A 72 -28.30 -26.27 16.58
N GLU A 73 -29.61 -26.00 16.67
CA GLU A 73 -30.28 -25.00 15.84
C GLU A 73 -29.62 -23.63 16.08
N PHE A 74 -29.51 -22.83 15.03
CA PHE A 74 -29.01 -21.47 15.15
C PHE A 74 -30.08 -20.61 15.84
N GLU A 75 -29.67 -19.68 16.71
CA GLU A 75 -30.49 -18.53 17.11
C GLU A 75 -30.61 -17.60 15.88
N VAL A 76 -31.32 -18.04 14.84
CA VAL A 76 -31.71 -17.23 13.68
C VAL A 76 -32.75 -16.21 14.15
N ARG A 77 -32.70 -15.01 13.58
CA ARG A 77 -33.80 -14.04 13.65
C ARG A 77 -34.38 -13.97 12.24
N GLU A 78 -35.56 -14.53 12.00
CA GLU A 78 -36.16 -14.61 10.65
C GLU A 78 -36.95 -13.35 10.27
N ASP A 79 -37.46 -12.59 11.25
CA ASP A 79 -38.23 -11.33 11.06
C ASP A 79 -37.44 -10.07 11.51
N GLU A 80 -36.27 -9.80 10.93
CA GLU A 80 -35.58 -8.50 11.11
C GLU A 80 -35.80 -7.56 9.91
N THR A 81 -36.23 -6.32 10.18
CA THR A 81 -36.21 -5.25 9.18
C THR A 81 -34.77 -5.02 8.72
N ILE A 82 -34.48 -5.24 7.44
CA ILE A 82 -33.14 -5.04 6.89
C ILE A 82 -32.73 -3.56 7.05
N THR A 83 -31.51 -3.34 7.56
CA THR A 83 -30.98 -2.01 7.83
C THR A 83 -29.69 -1.75 7.06
N SER A 84 -29.56 -0.52 6.56
CA SER A 84 -28.32 0.03 6.00
C SER A 84 -27.67 1.03 6.95
N MET A 85 -26.41 1.39 6.69
CA MET A 85 -25.65 2.35 7.51
C MET A 85 -24.69 3.18 6.65
N ASP A 86 -24.55 4.47 6.96
CA ASP A 86 -23.61 5.41 6.31
C ASP A 86 -22.33 5.68 7.12
N GLU A 87 -21.41 6.46 6.56
CA GLU A 87 -20.07 6.80 7.12
C GLU A 87 -20.14 7.71 8.36
N GLU A 88 -21.32 8.26 8.62
CA GLU A 88 -21.70 8.98 9.84
C GLU A 88 -22.49 8.07 10.81
N GLY A 89 -22.57 6.76 10.57
CA GLY A 89 -23.22 5.79 11.46
C GLY A 89 -24.73 6.02 11.63
N ASN A 90 -25.39 6.74 10.72
CA ASN A 90 -26.86 6.79 10.70
C ASN A 90 -27.39 5.43 10.25
N VAL A 91 -28.51 5.00 10.82
CA VAL A 91 -29.16 3.71 10.49
C VAL A 91 -30.50 4.00 9.82
N SER A 92 -30.75 3.33 8.70
CA SER A 92 -31.98 3.44 7.90
C SER A 92 -32.51 2.07 7.51
N GLU A 93 -33.83 1.96 7.34
CA GLU A 93 -34.46 0.77 6.76
C GLU A 93 -34.07 0.64 5.27
N ALA A 94 -33.83 -0.59 4.83
CA ALA A 94 -33.43 -0.94 3.47
C ALA A 94 -34.57 -1.67 2.72
N PRO A 95 -34.65 -1.58 1.38
CA PRO A 95 -35.61 -2.35 0.60
C PRO A 95 -35.33 -3.86 0.68
N ASP A 96 -36.37 -4.65 0.94
CA ASP A 96 -36.34 -6.11 0.76
C ASP A 96 -36.78 -6.46 -0.67
N GLU A 97 -35.80 -6.62 -1.56
CA GLU A 97 -36.00 -7.00 -2.97
C GLU A 97 -34.94 -8.02 -3.40
N SER A 98 -35.37 -9.09 -4.08
CA SER A 98 -34.47 -10.11 -4.63
C SER A 98 -33.68 -9.60 -5.85
N GLY A 99 -32.36 -9.75 -5.82
CA GLY A 99 -31.43 -9.23 -6.82
C GLY A 99 -31.08 -10.21 -7.93
N LEU A 100 -32.06 -10.89 -8.54
CA LEU A 100 -31.82 -11.90 -9.58
C LEU A 100 -31.47 -11.31 -10.96
N LEU A 101 -30.47 -11.88 -11.63
CA LEU A 101 -30.06 -11.55 -13.01
C LEU A 101 -30.45 -12.66 -14.01
N GLU A 102 -30.43 -12.37 -15.31
CA GLU A 102 -30.37 -13.42 -16.34
C GLU A 102 -28.95 -14.04 -16.37
N ILE A 103 -28.88 -15.37 -16.46
CA ILE A 103 -27.61 -16.10 -16.30
C ILE A 103 -26.90 -16.26 -17.67
N ASP A 104 -25.85 -15.47 -17.91
CA ASP A 104 -24.89 -15.77 -18.98
C ASP A 104 -23.94 -16.90 -18.56
N LEU A 105 -24.21 -18.10 -19.06
CA LEU A 105 -23.40 -19.30 -18.85
C LEU A 105 -22.11 -19.35 -19.70
N LEU A 106 -21.92 -18.43 -20.66
CA LEU A 106 -20.85 -18.47 -21.65
C LEU A 106 -19.69 -17.50 -21.38
N SER A 107 -19.84 -16.55 -20.44
CA SER A 107 -18.77 -15.65 -20.02
C SER A 107 -17.61 -16.42 -19.34
N ASN A 108 -16.39 -16.13 -19.80
CA ASN A 108 -15.10 -16.56 -19.24
C ASN A 108 -14.51 -15.54 -18.24
N ASP A 109 -15.27 -14.51 -17.86
CA ASP A 109 -14.82 -13.49 -16.91
C ASP A 109 -14.81 -14.05 -15.47
N GLY A 110 -14.30 -13.25 -14.53
CA GLY A 110 -14.44 -13.52 -13.10
C GLY A 110 -15.91 -13.72 -12.71
N LYS A 111 -16.18 -14.62 -11.77
CA LYS A 111 -17.55 -14.94 -11.31
C LYS A 111 -17.73 -14.60 -9.85
N ILE A 112 -18.96 -14.24 -9.50
CA ILE A 112 -19.40 -13.97 -8.14
C ILE A 112 -20.61 -14.84 -7.80
N VAL A 113 -20.83 -15.04 -6.51
CA VAL A 113 -22.00 -15.70 -5.95
C VAL A 113 -22.92 -14.63 -5.39
N ASN A 114 -24.13 -14.56 -5.93
CA ASN A 114 -25.21 -13.71 -5.44
C ASN A 114 -26.00 -14.47 -4.36
N PHE A 115 -25.97 -13.94 -3.14
CA PHE A 115 -26.75 -14.40 -1.99
C PHE A 115 -28.12 -13.72 -1.89
N ASN A 116 -28.35 -12.57 -2.54
CA ASN A 116 -29.67 -11.96 -2.59
C ASN A 116 -30.52 -12.56 -3.73
N THR A 117 -30.86 -13.84 -3.58
CA THR A 117 -31.81 -14.57 -4.43
C THR A 117 -33.24 -14.51 -3.91
N LYS A 118 -33.40 -14.32 -2.59
CA LYS A 118 -34.63 -14.53 -1.82
C LYS A 118 -34.90 -13.44 -0.77
N GLY A 119 -34.31 -12.25 -0.93
CA GLY A 119 -34.54 -11.10 -0.06
C GLY A 119 -33.95 -11.27 1.35
N ALA A 120 -34.70 -10.84 2.36
CA ALA A 120 -34.35 -10.85 3.78
C ALA A 120 -34.12 -12.25 4.40
N VAL A 121 -34.38 -13.34 3.67
CA VAL A 121 -34.32 -14.71 4.19
C VAL A 121 -32.88 -15.22 4.32
N VAL A 122 -32.58 -15.83 5.47
CA VAL A 122 -31.25 -16.37 5.80
C VAL A 122 -30.86 -17.57 4.92
N THR A 123 -29.58 -17.63 4.55
CA THR A 123 -28.94 -18.71 3.80
C THR A 123 -27.88 -19.37 4.68
N THR A 124 -27.96 -20.69 4.84
CA THR A 124 -26.99 -21.48 5.62
C THR A 124 -25.89 -22.05 4.74
N TYR A 125 -24.71 -22.28 5.33
CA TYR A 125 -23.56 -22.86 4.65
C TYR A 125 -22.74 -23.76 5.60
N THR A 126 -21.88 -24.57 5.01
CA THR A 126 -20.86 -25.35 5.75
C THR A 126 -19.49 -24.72 5.52
N GLU A 127 -18.77 -24.41 6.59
CA GLU A 127 -17.42 -23.81 6.55
C GLU A 127 -16.37 -24.80 6.05
N VAL A 128 -15.44 -24.32 5.21
CA VAL A 128 -14.45 -25.15 4.50
C VAL A 128 -13.12 -25.19 5.23
N GLY A 129 -13.00 -26.18 6.11
CA GLY A 129 -11.78 -26.48 6.87
C GLY A 129 -12.13 -27.03 8.23
N THR A 130 -13.09 -26.40 8.89
CA THR A 130 -13.65 -26.83 10.19
C THR A 130 -14.87 -27.73 10.06
N GLY A 131 -15.64 -27.59 8.98
CA GLY A 131 -16.97 -28.23 8.85
C GLY A 131 -18.05 -27.62 9.74
N ASN A 132 -17.76 -26.53 10.45
CA ASN A 132 -18.76 -25.78 11.23
C ASN A 132 -19.89 -25.30 10.30
N ALA A 133 -21.14 -25.42 10.72
CA ALA A 133 -22.23 -24.73 10.04
C ALA A 133 -22.17 -23.21 10.33
N GLY A 134 -22.65 -22.40 9.39
CA GLY A 134 -22.77 -20.95 9.51
C GLY A 134 -23.91 -20.40 8.65
N TYR A 135 -24.16 -19.09 8.74
CA TYR A 135 -25.32 -18.45 8.11
C TYR A 135 -25.05 -16.97 7.75
N THR A 136 -25.72 -16.50 6.70
CA THR A 136 -25.68 -15.12 6.19
C THR A 136 -27.04 -14.70 5.63
N CYS A 137 -27.34 -13.41 5.51
CA CYS A 137 -28.50 -12.90 4.78
C CYS A 137 -28.08 -12.00 3.62
N GLY A 138 -28.56 -12.31 2.41
CA GLY A 138 -28.16 -11.65 1.17
C GLY A 138 -28.58 -10.19 1.06
N ALA A 139 -29.70 -9.80 1.68
CA ALA A 139 -30.19 -8.42 1.66
C ALA A 139 -29.27 -7.42 2.42
N TYR A 140 -28.40 -7.90 3.32
CA TYR A 140 -27.38 -7.08 3.97
C TYR A 140 -26.05 -6.99 3.17
N GLY A 141 -25.78 -7.99 2.33
CA GLY A 141 -24.56 -8.08 1.53
C GLY A 141 -24.72 -9.17 0.48
N ALA A 142 -24.90 -8.76 -0.78
CA ALA A 142 -25.40 -9.64 -1.83
C ALA A 142 -24.33 -10.45 -2.54
N ASP A 143 -23.06 -10.01 -2.58
CA ASP A 143 -22.02 -10.62 -3.42
C ASP A 143 -20.88 -11.27 -2.62
N ALA A 144 -20.35 -12.35 -3.19
CA ALA A 144 -19.23 -13.13 -2.68
C ALA A 144 -18.34 -13.65 -3.82
N ALA A 145 -17.08 -13.97 -3.53
CA ALA A 145 -16.16 -14.55 -4.51
C ALA A 145 -16.60 -15.98 -4.90
N TYR A 146 -16.73 -16.29 -6.20
CA TYR A 146 -16.96 -17.68 -6.65
C TYR A 146 -15.64 -18.45 -6.75
N LEU A 147 -15.50 -19.52 -5.97
CA LEU A 147 -14.29 -20.36 -5.93
C LEU A 147 -14.47 -21.70 -6.65
N GLY A 148 -15.70 -22.11 -6.95
CA GLY A 148 -16.00 -23.34 -7.68
C GLY A 148 -17.28 -24.05 -7.22
N THR A 149 -17.39 -25.33 -7.54
CA THR A 149 -18.43 -26.23 -7.05
C THR A 149 -17.78 -27.46 -6.44
N GLU A 150 -18.22 -27.87 -5.26
CA GLU A 150 -17.68 -29.02 -4.52
C GLU A 150 -18.83 -29.82 -3.93
N ASN A 151 -18.86 -31.14 -4.18
CA ASN A 151 -19.94 -32.04 -3.73
C ASN A 151 -21.37 -31.56 -4.08
N GLY A 152 -21.52 -30.86 -5.22
CA GLY A 152 -22.78 -30.28 -5.68
C GLY A 152 -23.12 -28.90 -5.09
N LYS A 153 -22.40 -28.45 -4.06
CA LYS A 153 -22.56 -27.13 -3.43
C LYS A 153 -21.67 -26.08 -4.09
N VAL A 154 -22.11 -24.82 -4.07
CA VAL A 154 -21.31 -23.67 -4.53
C VAL A 154 -20.29 -23.31 -3.47
N LYS A 155 -19.02 -23.16 -3.87
CA LYS A 155 -17.90 -22.78 -3.01
C LYS A 155 -17.61 -21.29 -3.13
N PHE A 156 -17.58 -20.58 -2.01
CA PHE A 156 -17.48 -19.12 -1.98
C PHE A 156 -16.51 -18.60 -0.90
N LEU A 157 -16.12 -17.32 -1.01
CA LEU A 157 -15.54 -16.53 0.08
C LEU A 157 -16.40 -15.26 0.28
N LEU A 158 -16.88 -15.04 1.51
CA LEU A 158 -17.70 -13.88 1.92
C LEU A 158 -17.27 -13.42 3.31
N SER A 159 -16.97 -12.13 3.51
CA SER A 159 -16.62 -11.57 4.83
C SER A 159 -15.65 -12.47 5.63
N GLY A 160 -14.57 -12.91 4.96
CA GLY A 160 -13.51 -13.77 5.50
C GLY A 160 -13.82 -15.27 5.59
N VAL A 161 -15.08 -15.72 5.50
CA VAL A 161 -15.41 -17.16 5.59
C VAL A 161 -15.39 -17.84 4.24
N THR A 162 -14.72 -19.00 4.15
CA THR A 162 -14.81 -19.88 2.98
C THR A 162 -15.90 -20.91 3.24
N GLY A 163 -16.91 -21.00 2.37
CA GLY A 163 -18.09 -21.84 2.64
C GLY A 163 -18.59 -22.65 1.44
N LEU A 164 -19.44 -23.64 1.75
CA LEU A 164 -20.23 -24.43 0.82
C LEU A 164 -21.73 -24.20 1.06
N VAL A 165 -22.39 -23.57 0.10
CA VAL A 165 -23.83 -23.26 0.12
C VAL A 165 -24.57 -24.11 -0.91
N ASP A 166 -25.85 -24.38 -0.68
CA ASP A 166 -26.68 -25.09 -1.66
C ASP A 166 -26.82 -24.26 -2.96
N ALA A 167 -26.72 -24.92 -4.12
CA ALA A 167 -26.81 -24.25 -5.41
C ALA A 167 -28.22 -23.73 -5.75
N ASN A 168 -29.24 -24.08 -4.96
CA ASN A 168 -30.60 -23.54 -5.07
C ASN A 168 -30.81 -22.25 -4.25
N ASP A 169 -29.97 -21.99 -3.24
CA ASP A 169 -30.06 -20.78 -2.40
C ASP A 169 -29.32 -19.58 -3.00
N VAL A 170 -28.42 -19.79 -3.97
CA VAL A 170 -27.55 -18.74 -4.53
C VAL A 170 -27.50 -18.75 -6.05
N GLN A 171 -27.18 -17.61 -6.67
CA GLN A 171 -27.01 -17.50 -8.12
C GLN A 171 -25.55 -17.19 -8.47
N VAL A 172 -24.90 -18.04 -9.27
CA VAL A 172 -23.55 -17.75 -9.79
C VAL A 172 -23.66 -16.94 -11.08
N VAL A 173 -23.03 -15.77 -11.14
CA VAL A 173 -23.10 -14.84 -12.28
C VAL A 173 -21.70 -14.35 -12.70
N SER A 174 -21.57 -13.86 -13.93
CA SER A 174 -20.39 -13.11 -14.34
C SER A 174 -20.32 -11.77 -13.61
N VAL A 175 -19.13 -11.39 -13.15
CA VAL A 175 -18.88 -10.11 -12.48
C VAL A 175 -19.03 -8.90 -13.43
N ASN A 176 -19.17 -9.14 -14.73
CA ASN A 176 -19.49 -8.11 -15.73
C ASN A 176 -21.01 -8.00 -16.03
N SER A 177 -21.84 -8.92 -15.53
CA SER A 177 -23.31 -8.86 -15.64
C SER A 177 -23.98 -8.10 -14.50
N ALA A 178 -23.25 -7.83 -13.41
CA ALA A 178 -23.74 -7.12 -12.24
C ALA A 178 -23.61 -5.59 -12.40
N SER A 179 -24.64 -4.85 -11.97
CA SER A 179 -24.64 -3.38 -11.89
C SER A 179 -23.80 -2.85 -10.73
N SER A 180 -23.61 -3.66 -9.68
CA SER A 180 -22.79 -3.35 -8.50
C SER A 180 -22.11 -4.60 -7.95
N VAL A 181 -20.97 -4.39 -7.28
CA VAL A 181 -20.10 -5.40 -6.65
C VAL A 181 -19.46 -4.69 -5.46
N SER A 182 -19.38 -5.33 -4.29
CA SER A 182 -18.88 -4.65 -3.08
C SER A 182 -17.42 -4.25 -3.26
N TYR A 183 -17.10 -2.99 -2.93
CA TYR A 183 -15.76 -2.43 -3.15
C TYR A 183 -15.35 -1.47 -2.03
N TYR A 184 -14.05 -1.42 -1.79
CA TYR A 184 -13.38 -0.44 -0.93
C TYR A 184 -12.83 0.70 -1.79
N ALA A 185 -12.95 1.94 -1.35
CA ALA A 185 -12.30 3.09 -1.96
C ALA A 185 -11.69 4.00 -0.89
N VAL A 186 -10.67 4.77 -1.26
CA VAL A 186 -10.16 5.82 -0.38
C VAL A 186 -10.91 7.11 -0.67
N SER A 187 -11.42 7.76 0.38
CA SER A 187 -12.11 9.04 0.35
C SER A 187 -11.62 9.89 1.52
N ALA A 188 -11.08 11.08 1.26
CA ALA A 188 -10.59 12.02 2.28
C ALA A 188 -9.59 11.39 3.30
N GLY A 189 -8.78 10.42 2.86
CA GLY A 189 -7.84 9.69 3.72
C GLY A 189 -8.45 8.59 4.60
N ARG A 190 -9.73 8.26 4.42
CA ARG A 190 -10.43 7.13 5.05
C ARG A 190 -10.62 5.99 4.05
N LEU A 191 -10.67 4.75 4.54
CA LEU A 191 -10.99 3.57 3.75
C LEU A 191 -12.48 3.26 3.90
N ILE A 192 -13.23 3.46 2.82
CA ILE A 192 -14.69 3.37 2.79
C ILE A 192 -15.11 2.08 2.08
N HIS A 193 -15.86 1.21 2.75
CA HIS A 193 -16.42 0.01 2.16
C HIS A 193 -17.85 0.26 1.67
N ASN A 194 -18.04 0.22 0.36
CA ASN A 194 -19.33 0.36 -0.33
C ASN A 194 -19.87 -1.05 -0.57
N ILE A 195 -20.93 -1.42 0.17
CA ILE A 195 -21.49 -2.79 0.15
C ILE A 195 -22.72 -2.82 -0.76
N THR A 196 -22.77 -3.74 -1.72
CA THR A 196 -23.99 -3.95 -2.50
C THR A 196 -24.96 -4.89 -1.77
N THR A 197 -26.19 -4.43 -1.62
CA THR A 197 -27.32 -5.21 -1.11
C THR A 197 -28.17 -5.81 -2.24
N ASN A 198 -27.97 -5.37 -3.49
CA ASN A 198 -28.66 -5.88 -4.67
C ASN A 198 -27.81 -5.64 -5.93
N ILE A 199 -27.22 -6.71 -6.47
CA ILE A 199 -26.30 -6.64 -7.63
C ILE A 199 -26.95 -6.17 -8.94
N THR A 200 -28.29 -6.09 -9.01
CA THR A 200 -29.02 -5.52 -10.17
C THR A 200 -29.05 -3.99 -10.15
N GLN A 201 -28.86 -3.38 -8.97
CA GLN A 201 -28.91 -1.94 -8.75
C GLN A 201 -27.49 -1.34 -8.76
N GLY A 202 -27.34 -0.09 -9.19
CA GLY A 202 -26.03 0.60 -9.27
C GLY A 202 -25.66 1.43 -8.04
N ASN A 203 -26.51 1.41 -7.01
CA ASN A 203 -26.40 2.23 -5.79
C ASN A 203 -26.00 1.39 -4.57
N TYR A 204 -25.20 1.99 -3.70
CA TYR A 204 -24.74 1.39 -2.45
C TYR A 204 -25.46 2.11 -1.31
N ILE A 205 -26.40 1.42 -0.65
CA ILE A 205 -27.18 1.99 0.46
C ILE A 205 -26.47 1.85 1.81
N THR A 206 -25.40 1.04 1.85
CA THR A 206 -24.50 0.87 2.98
C THR A 206 -23.09 1.30 2.57
N SER A 207 -22.52 2.28 3.28
CA SER A 207 -21.16 2.77 3.10
C SER A 207 -20.50 2.92 4.47
N LEU A 208 -19.38 2.24 4.72
CA LEU A 208 -18.78 2.11 6.06
C LEU A 208 -17.37 2.67 6.11
N ASP A 209 -17.11 3.59 7.05
CA ASP A 209 -15.79 4.12 7.35
C ASP A 209 -15.01 3.12 8.22
N ASN A 210 -14.19 2.30 7.56
CA ASN A 210 -13.44 1.21 8.20
C ASN A 210 -12.11 1.64 8.84
N GLY A 211 -11.71 2.90 8.70
CA GLY A 211 -10.50 3.43 9.32
C GLY A 211 -9.71 4.39 8.44
N PRO A 212 -8.56 4.90 8.92
CA PRO A 212 -7.58 5.56 8.07
C PRO A 212 -7.19 4.66 6.89
N ALA A 213 -7.06 5.25 5.70
CA ALA A 213 -6.61 4.54 4.52
C ALA A 213 -5.12 4.15 4.66
N PRO A 214 -4.74 2.88 4.41
CA PRO A 214 -3.34 2.51 4.34
C PRO A 214 -2.71 3.10 3.07
N SER A 215 -1.46 3.56 3.15
CA SER A 215 -0.79 4.34 2.10
C SER A 215 -0.59 3.62 0.75
N TYR A 216 -0.79 2.30 0.70
CA TYR A 216 -0.80 1.51 -0.54
C TYR A 216 -2.13 1.56 -1.31
N LEU A 217 -3.18 2.19 -0.75
CA LEU A 217 -4.44 2.47 -1.44
C LEU A 217 -4.54 3.96 -1.79
N SER A 218 -5.04 4.27 -2.98
CA SER A 218 -5.16 5.63 -3.53
C SER A 218 -6.62 6.05 -3.67
N GLU A 219 -6.87 7.34 -3.45
CA GLU A 219 -8.15 7.99 -3.74
C GLU A 219 -8.46 7.95 -5.26
N GLY A 220 -9.74 7.80 -5.60
CA GLY A 220 -10.21 7.67 -6.98
C GLY A 220 -10.02 6.27 -7.60
N VAL A 221 -9.69 5.25 -6.81
CA VAL A 221 -9.55 3.85 -7.26
C VAL A 221 -10.50 2.95 -6.47
N GLN A 222 -11.15 2.00 -7.15
CA GLN A 222 -11.94 0.94 -6.54
C GLN A 222 -11.09 -0.31 -6.30
N TYR A 223 -11.26 -0.90 -5.11
CA TYR A 223 -10.55 -2.08 -4.65
C TYR A 223 -11.52 -3.17 -4.20
N TYR A 224 -11.26 -4.41 -4.56
CA TYR A 224 -12.08 -5.57 -4.22
C TYR A 224 -11.37 -6.42 -3.17
N SER A 225 -12.13 -6.92 -2.21
CA SER A 225 -11.68 -7.87 -1.20
C SER A 225 -12.90 -8.56 -0.57
N TYR A 226 -12.90 -9.89 -0.51
CA TYR A 226 -13.92 -10.65 0.23
C TYR A 226 -13.39 -11.22 1.56
N ASP A 227 -12.13 -10.93 1.91
CA ASP A 227 -11.60 -11.12 3.27
C ASP A 227 -11.46 -9.81 4.07
N GLY A 228 -11.57 -8.64 3.44
CA GLY A 228 -11.43 -7.33 4.09
C GLY A 228 -9.98 -6.97 4.48
N HIS A 229 -9.03 -7.82 4.10
CA HIS A 229 -7.64 -7.75 4.52
C HIS A 229 -6.68 -7.51 3.36
N TYR A 230 -6.96 -8.10 2.20
CA TYR A 230 -6.13 -8.07 1.01
C TYR A 230 -6.88 -7.53 -0.20
N PHE A 231 -6.31 -6.51 -0.85
CA PHE A 231 -7.00 -5.70 -1.86
C PHE A 231 -6.49 -5.93 -3.28
N TYR A 232 -7.41 -5.89 -4.24
CA TYR A 232 -7.13 -6.08 -5.68
C TYR A 232 -7.86 -5.00 -6.49
N THR A 233 -7.26 -4.49 -7.56
CA THR A 233 -7.93 -3.59 -8.52
C THR A 233 -8.83 -4.38 -9.48
N ARG A 234 -9.71 -3.69 -10.23
CA ARG A 234 -10.68 -4.35 -11.15
C ARG A 234 -10.01 -5.25 -12.20
N ASP A 235 -8.87 -4.82 -12.75
CA ASP A 235 -8.05 -5.59 -13.68
C ASP A 235 -7.50 -6.89 -13.09
N ARG A 236 -7.39 -6.98 -11.75
CA ARG A 236 -6.93 -8.15 -11.00
C ARG A 236 -8.06 -8.99 -10.40
N PHE A 237 -9.32 -8.74 -10.74
CA PHE A 237 -10.44 -9.48 -10.13
C PHE A 237 -10.35 -10.99 -10.37
N SER A 238 -9.89 -11.43 -11.56
CA SER A 238 -9.63 -12.86 -11.81
C SER A 238 -8.47 -13.39 -10.97
N ASN A 239 -7.38 -12.62 -10.82
CA ASN A 239 -6.27 -13.00 -9.94
C ASN A 239 -6.69 -13.13 -8.48
N MET A 240 -7.61 -12.29 -7.99
CA MET A 240 -8.20 -12.40 -6.66
C MET A 240 -8.90 -13.76 -6.47
N LEU A 241 -9.74 -14.16 -7.44
CA LEU A 241 -10.42 -15.45 -7.40
C LEU A 241 -9.43 -16.63 -7.43
N ASP A 242 -8.36 -16.54 -8.22
CA ASP A 242 -7.36 -17.60 -8.32
C ASP A 242 -6.46 -17.69 -7.07
N ASP A 243 -6.04 -16.55 -6.52
CA ASP A 243 -5.37 -16.44 -5.22
C ASP A 243 -6.22 -17.10 -4.11
N TYR A 244 -7.51 -16.74 -4.03
CA TYR A 244 -8.45 -17.31 -3.06
C TYR A 244 -8.65 -18.83 -3.24
N LYS A 245 -8.77 -19.34 -4.48
CA LYS A 245 -8.83 -20.79 -4.77
C LYS A 245 -7.55 -21.52 -4.33
N ALA A 246 -6.40 -20.89 -4.51
CA ALA A 246 -5.09 -21.44 -4.16
C ALA A 246 -4.71 -21.24 -2.67
N GLY A 247 -5.54 -20.53 -1.88
CA GLY A 247 -5.26 -20.24 -0.47
C GLY A 247 -4.15 -19.22 -0.23
N VAL A 248 -3.73 -18.46 -1.24
CA VAL A 248 -2.65 -17.46 -1.18
C VAL A 248 -3.19 -16.07 -1.49
N ARG A 249 -2.42 -15.00 -1.22
CA ARG A 249 -2.78 -13.58 -1.45
C ARG A 249 -1.72 -12.86 -2.31
N THR A 250 -0.97 -13.63 -3.10
CA THR A 250 0.24 -13.22 -3.84
C THR A 250 0.06 -12.06 -4.82
N ASN A 251 -1.11 -11.91 -5.45
CA ASN A 251 -1.40 -10.90 -6.46
C ASN A 251 -2.08 -9.64 -5.90
N SER A 252 -2.43 -9.64 -4.61
CA SER A 252 -2.95 -8.47 -3.90
C SER A 252 -1.93 -7.32 -3.85
N ILE A 253 -2.44 -6.10 -3.67
CA ILE A 253 -1.65 -4.87 -3.53
C ILE A 253 -0.76 -4.92 -2.27
N ASN A 254 -1.22 -5.60 -1.23
CA ASN A 254 -0.67 -5.57 0.11
C ASN A 254 -0.35 -6.98 0.65
N SER A 255 0.13 -7.88 -0.20
CA SER A 255 0.34 -9.31 0.07
C SER A 255 1.21 -9.63 1.31
N SER A 256 2.14 -8.76 1.69
CA SER A 256 2.96 -8.87 2.91
C SER A 256 2.33 -8.22 4.16
N SER A 257 1.42 -7.26 3.95
CA SER A 257 0.98 -6.24 4.91
C SER A 257 -0.55 -6.09 4.90
N PRO A 258 -1.31 -7.11 5.34
CA PRO A 258 -2.76 -7.07 5.37
C PRO A 258 -3.29 -5.91 6.22
N TYR A 259 -4.41 -5.35 5.79
CA TYR A 259 -5.16 -4.37 6.56
C TYR A 259 -6.06 -5.07 7.58
N TYR A 260 -6.25 -4.48 8.75
CA TYR A 260 -7.26 -4.91 9.71
C TYR A 260 -7.93 -3.64 10.27
N ASN A 261 -9.26 -3.53 10.13
CA ASN A 261 -10.03 -2.43 10.74
C ASN A 261 -9.86 -2.51 12.27
N TYR A 262 -9.28 -1.46 12.86
CA TYR A 262 -8.89 -1.47 14.29
C TYR A 262 -10.07 -1.81 15.21
N TYR A 263 -11.24 -1.17 15.05
CA TYR A 263 -12.37 -1.43 15.96
C TYR A 263 -13.06 -2.77 15.69
N GLN A 264 -13.05 -3.25 14.45
CA GLN A 264 -13.58 -4.58 14.10
C GLN A 264 -12.78 -5.71 14.77
N TYR A 265 -11.46 -5.53 14.88
CA TYR A 265 -10.53 -6.53 15.42
C TYR A 265 -9.94 -6.18 16.79
N LEU A 266 -10.41 -5.12 17.45
CA LEU A 266 -10.07 -4.80 18.83
C LEU A 266 -10.90 -5.69 19.77
N PRO A 267 -10.28 -6.56 20.59
CA PRO A 267 -11.01 -7.33 21.58
C PRO A 267 -11.78 -6.43 22.55
N LEU A 268 -13.02 -6.84 22.87
CA LEU A 268 -13.92 -6.12 23.79
C LEU A 268 -13.33 -6.02 25.20
N ARG A 269 -12.28 -6.78 25.52
CA ARG A 269 -11.44 -6.65 26.73
C ARG A 269 -10.47 -5.45 26.73
N SER A 270 -10.70 -4.49 25.83
CA SER A 270 -10.10 -3.16 25.83
C SER A 270 -10.92 -2.17 26.68
N LYS A 271 -10.34 -0.99 26.96
CA LYS A 271 -11.04 0.14 27.58
C LYS A 271 -10.99 1.34 26.63
N THR A 272 -12.14 1.93 26.33
CA THR A 272 -12.13 3.26 25.69
C THR A 272 -11.66 4.33 26.66
N VAL A 273 -10.87 5.30 26.17
CA VAL A 273 -10.47 6.50 26.93
C VAL A 273 -11.62 7.46 27.19
N TYR A 274 -12.66 7.45 26.35
CA TYR A 274 -13.71 8.47 26.39
C TYR A 274 -14.49 8.45 27.70
N SER A 275 -14.71 9.64 28.28
CA SER A 275 -15.49 9.79 29.51
C SER A 275 -16.98 9.52 29.27
N ALA A 276 -17.72 9.22 30.34
CA ALA A 276 -19.17 9.05 30.25
C ALA A 276 -19.88 10.29 29.70
N ALA A 277 -19.40 11.49 30.07
CA ALA A 277 -19.91 12.77 29.56
C ALA A 277 -19.74 12.90 28.04
N GLN A 278 -18.60 12.50 27.48
CA GLN A 278 -18.37 12.49 26.02
C GLN A 278 -19.25 11.46 25.30
N LEU A 279 -19.40 10.26 25.89
CA LEU A 279 -20.34 9.27 25.33
C LEU A 279 -21.79 9.79 25.38
N ASN A 280 -22.22 10.44 26.47
CA ASN A 280 -23.53 11.08 26.56
C ASN A 280 -23.72 12.18 25.50
N GLU A 281 -22.72 13.05 25.31
CA GLU A 281 -22.76 14.13 24.31
C GLU A 281 -22.99 13.58 22.89
N ILE A 282 -22.16 12.63 22.45
CA ILE A 282 -22.28 12.08 21.08
C ILE A 282 -23.54 11.23 20.91
N ILE A 283 -23.92 10.41 21.91
CA ILE A 283 -25.15 9.61 21.86
C ILE A 283 -26.37 10.52 21.80
N ASN A 284 -26.44 11.57 22.64
CA ASN A 284 -27.54 12.52 22.63
C ASN A 284 -27.65 13.25 21.28
N SER A 285 -26.54 13.55 20.58
CA SER A 285 -26.60 14.18 19.24
C SER A 285 -27.36 13.33 18.20
N LYS A 286 -27.35 12.01 18.34
CA LYS A 286 -28.07 11.05 17.47
C LYS A 286 -29.42 10.61 18.05
N ALA A 287 -29.55 10.56 19.37
CA ALA A 287 -30.59 9.84 20.11
C ALA A 287 -31.43 10.71 21.08
N ALA A 288 -31.30 12.05 21.08
CA ALA A 288 -32.05 12.93 22.00
C ALA A 288 -33.56 12.66 21.97
N GLY A 289 -34.13 12.35 23.15
CA GLY A 289 -35.55 11.99 23.31
C GLY A 289 -35.86 10.51 23.10
N TYR A 290 -34.90 9.74 22.58
CA TYR A 290 -34.98 8.29 22.37
C TYR A 290 -34.15 7.52 23.41
N LYS A 291 -34.32 6.19 23.46
CA LYS A 291 -33.97 5.36 24.63
C LYS A 291 -32.47 5.18 24.90
N MET A 292 -31.60 5.56 23.96
CA MET A 292 -30.16 5.66 24.21
C MET A 292 -29.73 6.96 24.90
N SER A 293 -30.60 7.97 25.04
CA SER A 293 -30.26 9.25 25.69
C SER A 293 -29.62 9.04 27.07
N ASN A 294 -28.48 9.70 27.31
CA ASN A 294 -27.75 9.70 28.59
C ASN A 294 -27.32 8.30 29.14
N THR A 295 -27.01 7.35 28.26
CA THR A 295 -26.60 5.97 28.63
C THR A 295 -25.09 5.78 28.81
N GLY A 296 -24.27 6.78 28.51
CA GLY A 296 -22.81 6.71 28.54
C GLY A 296 -22.23 6.32 29.90
N ASP A 297 -22.85 6.75 31.00
CA ASP A 297 -22.47 6.36 32.36
C ASP A 297 -22.67 4.85 32.61
N MET A 298 -23.78 4.28 32.11
CA MET A 298 -24.08 2.85 32.21
C MET A 298 -23.03 2.03 31.44
N PHE A 299 -22.71 2.44 30.21
CA PHE A 299 -21.66 1.81 29.41
C PHE A 299 -20.28 1.89 30.07
N LYS A 300 -19.90 3.05 30.65
CA LYS A 300 -18.60 3.17 31.37
C LYS A 300 -18.57 2.38 32.68
N ASN A 301 -19.69 2.29 33.40
CA ASN A 301 -19.82 1.46 34.59
C ASN A 301 -19.57 -0.01 34.23
N TYR A 302 -20.35 -0.56 33.29
CA TYR A 302 -20.26 -1.97 32.93
C TYR A 302 -19.00 -2.35 32.15
N GLN A 303 -18.34 -1.40 31.47
CA GLN A 303 -16.96 -1.61 31.02
C GLN A 303 -16.02 -1.93 32.19
N ASN A 304 -16.12 -1.20 33.30
CA ASN A 304 -15.27 -1.41 34.48
C ASN A 304 -15.69 -2.63 35.30
N THR A 305 -16.96 -3.05 35.28
CA THR A 305 -17.48 -4.20 36.07
C THR A 305 -17.34 -5.55 35.36
N TYR A 306 -17.65 -5.59 34.06
CA TYR A 306 -17.75 -6.82 33.26
C TYR A 306 -16.76 -6.88 32.10
N GLY A 307 -15.90 -5.86 31.93
CA GLY A 307 -14.78 -5.89 31.00
C GLY A 307 -15.17 -5.81 29.53
N VAL A 308 -16.15 -4.98 29.19
CA VAL A 308 -16.68 -4.82 27.83
C VAL A 308 -16.46 -3.37 27.38
N ASN A 309 -15.66 -3.15 26.33
CA ASN A 309 -15.34 -1.81 25.83
C ASN A 309 -16.61 -0.98 25.57
N ALA A 310 -16.75 0.14 26.29
CA ALA A 310 -17.93 1.00 26.24
C ALA A 310 -18.18 1.62 24.86
N LEU A 311 -17.12 1.95 24.10
CA LEU A 311 -17.24 2.53 22.76
C LEU A 311 -17.81 1.51 21.76
N ILE A 312 -17.30 0.27 21.81
CA ILE A 312 -17.81 -0.83 20.98
C ILE A 312 -19.26 -1.18 21.39
N ALA A 313 -19.57 -1.22 22.68
CA ALA A 313 -20.92 -1.49 23.17
C ALA A 313 -21.94 -0.40 22.77
N VAL A 314 -21.53 0.87 22.71
CA VAL A 314 -22.33 1.97 22.14
C VAL A 314 -22.53 1.77 20.64
N GLY A 315 -21.51 1.31 19.90
CA GLY A 315 -21.63 0.96 18.49
C GLY A 315 -22.68 -0.12 18.22
N ILE A 316 -22.63 -1.22 18.98
CA ILE A 316 -23.62 -2.31 18.89
C ILE A 316 -25.01 -1.80 19.23
N ALA A 317 -25.19 -1.07 20.33
CA ALA A 317 -26.50 -0.51 20.69
C ALA A 317 -27.05 0.44 19.61
N ALA A 318 -26.18 1.27 19.00
CA ALA A 318 -26.57 2.18 17.93
C ALA A 318 -27.06 1.43 16.68
N ASN A 319 -26.38 0.34 16.30
CA ASN A 319 -26.75 -0.51 15.18
C ASN A 319 -28.08 -1.27 15.44
N GLU A 320 -28.15 -2.05 16.52
CA GLU A 320 -29.28 -2.93 16.84
C GLU A 320 -30.59 -2.18 17.15
N SER A 321 -30.53 -0.89 17.48
CA SER A 321 -31.71 -0.09 17.86
C SER A 321 -31.91 1.20 17.06
N ALA A 322 -31.14 1.42 16.00
CA ALA A 322 -31.10 2.68 15.24
C ALA A 322 -30.93 3.92 16.15
N TRP A 323 -29.93 3.89 17.03
CA TRP A 323 -29.72 4.89 18.10
C TRP A 323 -30.89 5.00 19.10
N GLY A 324 -31.46 3.85 19.49
CA GLY A 324 -32.58 3.75 20.45
C GLY A 324 -33.93 4.17 19.90
N LYS A 325 -34.08 4.29 18.56
CA LYS A 325 -35.29 4.76 17.87
C LYS A 325 -36.25 3.65 17.48
N SER A 326 -35.79 2.40 17.37
CA SER A 326 -36.64 1.27 16.99
C SER A 326 -37.82 1.08 17.97
N SER A 327 -38.94 0.55 17.47
CA SER A 327 -40.12 0.22 18.29
C SER A 327 -39.74 -0.70 19.46
N ILE A 328 -38.92 -1.72 19.20
CA ILE A 328 -38.38 -2.64 20.21
C ILE A 328 -37.62 -1.88 21.32
N ALA A 329 -36.79 -0.90 20.99
CA ALA A 329 -36.12 -0.07 22.00
C ALA A 329 -37.10 0.82 22.78
N GLN A 330 -38.07 1.41 22.10
CA GLN A 330 -39.07 2.31 22.69
C GLN A 330 -40.05 1.60 23.62
N GLU A 331 -40.59 0.46 23.20
CA GLU A 331 -41.64 -0.28 23.89
C GLU A 331 -41.07 -1.23 24.95
N LYS A 332 -39.93 -1.88 24.67
CA LYS A 332 -39.38 -2.97 25.50
C LYS A 332 -38.10 -2.62 26.25
N ASN A 333 -37.58 -1.39 26.12
CA ASN A 333 -36.27 -0.98 26.64
C ASN A 333 -35.10 -1.85 26.12
N ASN A 334 -35.26 -2.53 24.98
CA ASN A 334 -34.29 -3.49 24.46
C ASN A 334 -33.43 -2.85 23.36
N LEU A 335 -32.18 -2.52 23.69
CA LEU A 335 -31.25 -1.81 22.81
C LEU A 335 -30.39 -2.72 21.90
N PHE A 336 -30.47 -4.05 22.06
CA PHE A 336 -29.54 -4.99 21.42
C PHE A 336 -30.24 -6.19 20.73
N GLY A 337 -31.53 -6.06 20.40
CA GLY A 337 -32.32 -7.10 19.72
C GLY A 337 -32.51 -8.41 20.50
N LEU A 338 -32.27 -8.40 21.83
CA LEU A 338 -32.06 -9.64 22.58
C LEU A 338 -33.33 -10.50 22.64
N ASN A 339 -33.19 -11.78 22.25
CA ASN A 339 -34.23 -12.81 22.27
C ASN A 339 -35.44 -12.57 21.35
N ALA A 340 -35.28 -11.84 20.25
CA ALA A 340 -36.32 -11.73 19.22
C ALA A 340 -36.34 -12.98 18.33
N VAL A 341 -37.42 -13.79 18.39
CA VAL A 341 -37.55 -15.06 17.63
C VAL A 341 -38.98 -15.26 17.09
N ASP A 342 -39.12 -15.20 15.76
CA ASP A 342 -39.87 -16.05 14.83
C ASP A 342 -41.34 -16.45 15.11
N ALA A 343 -42.12 -15.61 15.79
CA ALA A 343 -43.58 -15.76 15.86
C ALA A 343 -44.34 -14.43 15.88
N ALA A 344 -43.76 -13.40 16.53
CA ALA A 344 -44.10 -11.99 16.35
C ALA A 344 -43.00 -11.14 17.02
N PRO A 345 -42.26 -10.27 16.29
CA PRO A 345 -41.21 -9.44 16.89
C PRO A 345 -41.68 -8.59 18.09
N GLY A 346 -42.91 -8.08 18.01
CA GLY A 346 -43.57 -7.35 19.10
C GLY A 346 -43.85 -8.18 20.36
N GLN A 347 -43.85 -9.51 20.28
CA GLN A 347 -44.04 -10.42 21.43
C GLN A 347 -42.71 -10.98 21.93
N SER A 348 -41.93 -11.69 21.10
CA SER A 348 -40.81 -12.54 21.56
C SER A 348 -39.63 -11.78 22.19
N ALA A 349 -39.22 -10.63 21.61
CA ALA A 349 -38.04 -9.90 22.09
C ALA A 349 -38.14 -9.56 23.59
N ASN A 350 -37.05 -9.73 24.35
CA ASN A 350 -37.06 -9.51 25.80
C ASN A 350 -37.49 -8.07 26.14
N ALA A 351 -38.37 -7.92 27.14
CA ALA A 351 -38.66 -6.65 27.78
C ALA A 351 -37.80 -6.47 29.04
N TYR A 352 -37.21 -5.30 29.20
CA TYR A 352 -36.39 -4.94 30.34
C TYR A 352 -37.07 -3.87 31.19
N GLU A 353 -36.99 -3.99 32.52
CA GLU A 353 -37.50 -3.00 33.47
C GLU A 353 -36.93 -1.59 33.25
N SER A 354 -35.69 -1.52 32.76
CA SER A 354 -34.96 -0.28 32.50
C SER A 354 -33.89 -0.48 31.43
N ILE A 355 -33.38 0.63 30.89
CA ILE A 355 -32.25 0.62 29.95
C ILE A 355 -30.95 0.17 30.64
N ASP A 356 -30.77 0.49 31.93
CA ASP A 356 -29.63 0.00 32.71
C ASP A 356 -29.65 -1.53 32.84
N ALA A 357 -30.80 -2.13 33.18
CA ALA A 357 -30.98 -3.57 33.22
C ALA A 357 -30.74 -4.25 31.86
N CYS A 358 -31.06 -3.57 30.75
CA CYS A 358 -30.75 -4.04 29.40
C CYS A 358 -29.23 -4.03 29.14
N ILE A 359 -28.54 -2.91 29.38
CA ILE A 359 -27.09 -2.78 29.15
C ILE A 359 -26.30 -3.69 30.11
N LYS A 360 -26.75 -3.85 31.36
CA LYS A 360 -26.22 -4.81 32.33
C LYS A 360 -26.34 -6.24 31.79
N THR A 361 -27.54 -6.64 31.33
CA THR A 361 -27.78 -7.98 30.81
C THR A 361 -26.94 -8.27 29.56
N PHE A 362 -26.81 -7.29 28.67
CA PHE A 362 -25.95 -7.37 27.50
C PHE A 362 -24.48 -7.57 27.91
N THR A 363 -23.92 -6.69 28.74
CA THR A 363 -22.50 -6.71 29.11
C THR A 363 -22.10 -7.89 30.01
N GLU A 364 -22.94 -8.26 30.97
CA GLU A 364 -22.71 -9.39 31.87
C GLU A 364 -22.96 -10.74 31.18
N THR A 365 -24.20 -10.96 30.73
CA THR A 365 -24.69 -12.29 30.36
C THR A 365 -24.37 -12.62 28.90
N TYR A 366 -24.66 -11.71 27.97
CA TYR A 366 -24.38 -11.95 26.55
C TYR A 366 -22.89 -11.78 26.24
N MET A 367 -22.26 -10.69 26.67
CA MET A 367 -20.83 -10.48 26.39
C MET A 367 -19.96 -11.33 27.31
N SER A 368 -19.82 -10.97 28.59
CA SER A 368 -18.78 -11.59 29.44
C SER A 368 -18.98 -13.08 29.72
N LYS A 369 -20.24 -13.56 29.85
CA LYS A 369 -20.55 -14.98 30.14
C LYS A 369 -20.83 -15.87 28.91
N ARG A 370 -21.26 -15.32 27.75
CA ARG A 370 -21.44 -16.08 26.48
C ARG A 370 -20.34 -15.75 25.45
N TYR A 371 -20.41 -14.60 24.78
CA TYR A 371 -19.58 -14.28 23.59
C TYR A 371 -18.09 -14.11 23.86
N LEU A 372 -17.71 -13.70 25.08
CA LEU A 372 -16.32 -13.57 25.53
C LEU A 372 -15.85 -14.77 26.37
N ASN A 373 -16.64 -15.86 26.42
CA ASN A 373 -16.35 -17.04 27.24
C ASN A 373 -16.01 -18.27 26.38
N PRO A 374 -14.73 -18.69 26.28
CA PRO A 374 -14.30 -19.84 25.48
C PRO A 374 -14.99 -21.17 25.78
N LYS A 375 -15.51 -21.37 27.01
CA LYS A 375 -16.33 -22.54 27.37
C LYS A 375 -17.66 -22.57 26.63
N ASN A 376 -18.21 -21.41 26.25
CA ASN A 376 -19.52 -21.32 25.63
C ASN A 376 -19.46 -21.70 24.15
N TRP A 377 -20.55 -22.27 23.62
CA TRP A 377 -20.63 -22.68 22.22
C TRP A 377 -20.60 -21.49 21.24
N VAL A 378 -21.15 -20.33 21.64
CA VAL A 378 -21.16 -19.14 20.77
C VAL A 378 -19.77 -18.49 20.61
N TYR A 379 -18.83 -18.76 21.51
CA TYR A 379 -17.49 -18.15 21.44
C TYR A 379 -16.76 -18.56 20.16
N SER A 380 -16.47 -17.54 19.36
CA SER A 380 -15.69 -17.62 18.12
C SER A 380 -14.59 -16.53 18.06
N GLY A 381 -14.35 -15.84 19.19
CA GLY A 381 -13.35 -14.77 19.36
C GLY A 381 -13.94 -13.52 20.04
N GLY A 382 -13.18 -12.89 20.96
CA GLY A 382 -13.66 -11.79 21.81
C GLY A 382 -13.70 -10.39 21.19
N TYR A 383 -13.90 -10.26 19.87
CA TYR A 383 -13.90 -9.03 19.06
C TYR A 383 -15.08 -9.07 18.08
N LEU A 384 -15.45 -7.93 17.46
CA LEU A 384 -16.60 -7.85 16.53
C LEU A 384 -16.45 -8.82 15.35
N GLY A 385 -15.31 -8.76 14.67
CA GLY A 385 -14.89 -9.72 13.65
C GLY A 385 -15.70 -9.68 12.35
N ASN A 386 -15.78 -10.84 11.70
CA ASN A 386 -16.39 -11.07 10.40
C ASN A 386 -17.09 -12.45 10.38
N LYS A 387 -17.44 -13.00 9.21
CA LYS A 387 -18.09 -14.33 9.15
C LYS A 387 -17.15 -15.50 9.37
N GLY A 388 -15.83 -15.30 9.30
CA GLY A 388 -14.81 -16.31 9.58
C GLY A 388 -14.38 -16.37 11.06
N SER A 389 -14.46 -15.26 11.79
CA SER A 389 -13.91 -15.14 13.15
C SER A 389 -14.57 -14.01 13.95
N GLY A 390 -14.52 -14.10 15.29
CA GLY A 390 -15.13 -13.12 16.19
C GLY A 390 -16.63 -13.30 16.38
N MET A 391 -17.30 -12.29 16.93
CA MET A 391 -18.73 -12.37 17.28
C MET A 391 -19.65 -12.55 16.07
N ASN A 392 -19.33 -11.95 14.91
CA ASN A 392 -20.22 -11.97 13.74
C ASN A 392 -20.40 -13.36 13.09
N VAL A 393 -19.61 -14.36 13.49
CA VAL A 393 -19.84 -15.77 13.13
C VAL A 393 -21.21 -16.25 13.64
N ARG A 394 -21.69 -15.73 14.79
CA ARG A 394 -22.89 -16.23 15.49
C ARG A 394 -23.83 -15.17 16.08
N TYR A 395 -23.51 -13.88 16.00
CA TYR A 395 -24.35 -12.81 16.57
C TYR A 395 -25.47 -12.32 15.63
N ALA A 396 -25.19 -12.14 14.35
CA ALA A 396 -26.12 -11.54 13.37
C ALA A 396 -26.12 -12.31 12.04
N SER A 397 -27.18 -12.16 11.24
CA SER A 397 -27.23 -12.69 9.86
C SER A 397 -26.42 -11.83 8.87
N ASP A 398 -26.31 -10.53 9.14
CA ASP A 398 -25.55 -9.53 8.36
C ASP A 398 -24.04 -9.88 8.29
N PRO A 399 -23.47 -10.13 7.08
CA PRO A 399 -22.05 -10.45 6.93
C PRO A 399 -21.11 -9.30 7.33
N TYR A 400 -21.59 -8.06 7.41
CA TYR A 400 -20.81 -6.84 7.70
C TYR A 400 -21.22 -6.13 9.00
N TRP A 401 -22.03 -6.76 9.86
CA TRP A 401 -22.37 -6.28 11.22
C TRP A 401 -21.15 -5.82 12.03
N GLY A 402 -20.03 -6.56 11.93
CA GLY A 402 -18.79 -6.21 12.61
C GLY A 402 -18.13 -4.92 12.09
N GLU A 403 -18.31 -4.60 10.81
CA GLU A 403 -17.87 -3.34 10.21
C GLU A 403 -18.83 -2.19 10.55
N LYS A 404 -20.15 -2.40 10.55
CA LYS A 404 -21.14 -1.41 10.99
C LYS A 404 -20.86 -0.90 12.41
N ASN A 405 -20.61 -1.83 13.34
CA ASN A 405 -20.29 -1.48 14.72
C ASN A 405 -18.92 -0.79 14.87
N ALA A 406 -17.95 -1.14 14.02
CA ALA A 406 -16.65 -0.48 13.97
C ALA A 406 -16.74 0.94 13.36
N ASN A 407 -17.59 1.14 12.36
CA ASN A 407 -17.88 2.44 11.72
C ASN A 407 -18.46 3.44 12.73
N VAL A 408 -19.40 3.03 13.59
CA VAL A 408 -19.90 3.89 14.69
C VAL A 408 -18.78 4.25 15.68
N ALA A 409 -17.91 3.31 16.04
CA ALA A 409 -16.76 3.59 16.90
C ALA A 409 -15.77 4.57 16.24
N TRP A 410 -15.50 4.41 14.94
CA TRP A 410 -14.71 5.35 14.15
C TRP A 410 -15.34 6.74 14.06
N MET A 411 -16.65 6.87 13.87
CA MET A 411 -17.36 8.16 13.88
C MET A 411 -17.12 8.92 15.20
N ILE A 412 -17.29 8.25 16.34
CA ILE A 412 -17.12 8.86 17.67
C ILE A 412 -15.65 9.26 17.91
N ASP A 413 -14.71 8.37 17.57
CA ASP A 413 -13.27 8.63 17.74
C ASP A 413 -12.79 9.77 16.82
N LYS A 414 -13.25 9.81 15.57
CA LYS A 414 -13.04 10.87 14.58
C LYS A 414 -13.46 12.24 15.12
N ILE A 415 -14.62 12.32 15.79
CA ILE A 415 -15.15 13.56 16.39
C ILE A 415 -14.29 14.10 17.53
N TYR A 416 -13.73 13.22 18.38
CA TYR A 416 -12.86 13.64 19.49
C TYR A 416 -11.35 13.64 19.16
N GLY A 417 -10.99 13.48 17.88
CA GLY A 417 -9.63 13.64 17.37
C GLY A 417 -8.76 12.38 17.33
N ASN A 418 -9.37 11.20 17.13
CA ASN A 418 -8.71 9.89 17.04
C ASN A 418 -7.84 9.56 18.26
N LYS A 419 -8.43 9.62 19.46
CA LYS A 419 -7.70 9.45 20.74
C LYS A 419 -7.80 8.04 21.32
N ASP A 420 -8.71 7.21 20.80
CA ASP A 420 -8.95 5.84 21.26
C ASP A 420 -8.48 4.77 20.25
N SER A 421 -8.35 5.13 18.97
CA SER A 421 -7.77 4.25 17.95
C SER A 421 -6.27 4.05 18.12
N ASN A 422 -5.77 2.89 17.65
CA ASN A 422 -4.36 2.51 17.69
C ASN A 422 -3.69 2.65 19.08
N ARG A 423 -4.45 2.49 20.17
CA ARG A 423 -3.91 2.50 21.54
C ARG A 423 -3.30 1.16 21.93
N TYR A 424 -3.98 0.08 21.56
CA TYR A 424 -3.61 -1.30 21.89
C TYR A 424 -2.79 -1.95 20.78
N THR A 425 -1.78 -2.74 21.13
CA THR A 425 -1.09 -3.61 20.16
C THR A 425 -1.97 -4.83 19.87
N ILE A 426 -2.38 -5.01 18.62
CA ILE A 426 -3.21 -6.14 18.17
C ILE A 426 -2.36 -7.14 17.38
N GLY A 427 -2.32 -8.36 17.87
CA GLY A 427 -1.78 -9.53 17.17
C GLY A 427 -2.89 -10.43 16.65
N ILE A 428 -2.69 -11.00 15.47
CA ILE A 428 -3.63 -11.91 14.80
C ILE A 428 -2.99 -13.29 14.62
N LYS A 429 -3.71 -14.35 15.03
CA LYS A 429 -3.41 -15.76 14.68
C LYS A 429 -4.06 -16.10 13.34
N ASP A 430 -3.43 -16.95 12.54
CA ASP A 430 -3.93 -17.44 11.25
C ASP A 430 -4.37 -16.28 10.33
N VAL A 431 -3.40 -15.50 9.85
CA VAL A 431 -3.68 -14.27 9.08
C VAL A 431 -4.29 -14.53 7.70
N ILE A 432 -4.17 -15.75 7.19
CA ILE A 432 -4.97 -16.28 6.09
C ILE A 432 -6.06 -17.17 6.70
N GLY A 433 -7.32 -16.97 6.27
CA GLY A 433 -8.50 -17.55 6.93
C GLY A 433 -8.63 -19.09 6.92
N ASN A 434 -7.68 -19.83 6.34
CA ASN A 434 -7.75 -21.27 6.09
C ASN A 434 -6.76 -22.12 6.92
N GLU A 435 -6.04 -21.54 7.90
CA GLU A 435 -5.04 -22.28 8.70
C GLU A 435 -5.66 -23.01 9.91
N HIS A 436 -6.75 -22.49 10.51
CA HIS A 436 -7.57 -23.13 11.55
C HIS A 436 -6.82 -23.67 12.79
N THR A 437 -5.69 -23.07 13.16
CA THR A 437 -4.82 -23.51 14.26
C THR A 437 -5.54 -23.46 15.62
N ASP A 438 -5.69 -24.59 16.32
CA ASP A 438 -6.17 -24.54 17.71
C ASP A 438 -5.05 -24.16 18.68
N LEU A 439 -4.97 -22.87 19.03
CA LEU A 439 -3.89 -22.31 19.83
C LEU A 439 -4.21 -22.36 21.33
N ASN A 440 -3.30 -22.95 22.10
CA ASN A 440 -3.40 -23.06 23.55
C ASN A 440 -3.19 -21.70 24.24
N VAL A 441 -4.14 -21.30 25.09
CA VAL A 441 -4.06 -20.09 25.93
C VAL A 441 -3.74 -20.51 27.37
N ARG A 442 -2.66 -19.98 27.95
CA ARG A 442 -1.99 -20.55 29.13
C ARG A 442 -1.86 -19.59 30.32
N THR A 443 -1.64 -20.17 31.50
CA THR A 443 -1.40 -19.41 32.74
C THR A 443 -0.05 -18.70 32.76
N GLU A 444 1.01 -19.31 32.22
CA GLU A 444 2.38 -18.77 32.26
C GLU A 444 3.08 -18.85 30.88
N ALA A 445 4.18 -18.11 30.72
CA ALA A 445 5.02 -18.06 29.52
C ALA A 445 5.86 -19.34 29.29
N ASN A 446 5.24 -20.52 29.35
CA ASN A 446 5.89 -21.82 29.21
C ASN A 446 4.93 -22.83 28.56
N GLY A 447 5.42 -23.61 27.59
CA GLY A 447 4.66 -24.67 26.91
C GLY A 447 4.19 -25.82 27.82
N SER A 448 4.77 -25.95 29.02
CA SER A 448 4.35 -26.91 30.05
C SER A 448 3.39 -26.34 31.10
N SER A 449 3.00 -25.06 31.00
CA SER A 449 2.06 -24.45 31.96
C SER A 449 0.60 -24.78 31.64
N THR A 450 -0.28 -24.65 32.63
CA THR A 450 -1.70 -24.99 32.53
C THR A 450 -2.37 -24.26 31.36
N VAL A 451 -3.07 -25.03 30.52
CA VAL A 451 -3.96 -24.52 29.48
C VAL A 451 -5.26 -24.10 30.15
N ILE A 452 -5.64 -22.84 30.01
CA ILE A 452 -6.88 -22.28 30.56
C ILE A 452 -8.05 -22.60 29.62
N HIS A 453 -7.80 -22.43 28.32
CA HIS A 453 -8.66 -22.77 27.19
C HIS A 453 -7.82 -22.78 25.91
N THR A 454 -8.44 -23.05 24.76
CA THR A 454 -7.82 -22.85 23.44
C THR A 454 -8.58 -21.78 22.64
N THR A 455 -8.10 -21.40 21.45
CA THR A 455 -8.81 -20.49 20.54
C THR A 455 -10.00 -21.15 19.84
N LYS A 456 -10.07 -22.48 19.86
CA LYS A 456 -10.78 -23.30 18.87
C LYS A 456 -10.18 -23.09 17.46
N ASN A 457 -10.77 -23.75 16.46
CA ASN A 457 -10.32 -23.80 15.07
C ASN A 457 -10.74 -22.58 14.21
N TYR A 458 -11.09 -21.44 14.82
CA TYR A 458 -11.37 -20.19 14.12
C TYR A 458 -10.06 -19.50 13.71
N SER A 459 -9.93 -19.16 12.43
CA SER A 459 -8.80 -18.38 11.87
C SER A 459 -8.90 -16.90 12.28
N ASN A 460 -7.96 -16.03 11.85
CA ASN A 460 -7.95 -14.58 12.08
C ASN A 460 -8.12 -14.10 13.55
N GLN A 461 -7.88 -14.96 14.55
CA GLN A 461 -8.14 -14.67 15.96
C GLN A 461 -7.28 -13.52 16.49
N ALA A 462 -7.93 -12.44 16.93
CA ALA A 462 -7.26 -11.26 17.48
C ALA A 462 -6.96 -11.34 18.98
N PHE A 463 -5.85 -10.70 19.38
CA PHE A 463 -5.38 -10.58 20.76
C PHE A 463 -4.85 -9.17 21.05
N ILE A 464 -5.17 -8.62 22.22
CA ILE A 464 -4.43 -7.48 22.79
C ILE A 464 -3.13 -8.01 23.39
N ILE A 465 -1.99 -7.62 22.84
CA ILE A 465 -0.66 -7.95 23.37
C ILE A 465 -0.26 -6.89 24.40
N LEU A 466 -0.11 -7.34 25.65
CA LEU A 466 0.27 -6.51 26.80
C LEU A 466 1.79 -6.44 26.96
N ASP A 467 2.50 -7.53 26.64
CA ASP A 467 3.96 -7.62 26.69
C ASP A 467 4.47 -8.68 25.70
N SER A 468 5.60 -8.40 25.05
CA SER A 468 6.27 -9.29 24.08
C SER A 468 7.75 -9.55 24.39
N SER A 469 8.20 -9.25 25.62
CA SER A 469 9.53 -9.62 26.15
C SER A 469 9.62 -11.08 26.63
N GLN A 470 8.50 -11.80 26.69
CA GLN A 470 8.32 -13.12 27.29
C GLN A 470 8.83 -14.29 26.41
N GLY A 471 9.89 -14.06 25.64
CA GLY A 471 10.53 -15.04 24.75
C GLY A 471 9.58 -15.58 23.68
N ASN A 472 9.36 -16.90 23.70
CA ASN A 472 8.50 -17.60 22.73
C ASN A 472 6.99 -17.45 23.04
N PHE A 473 6.61 -16.52 23.94
CA PHE A 473 5.24 -16.21 24.30
C PHE A 473 4.97 -14.71 24.23
N TYR A 474 3.71 -14.34 23.98
CA TYR A 474 3.18 -13.03 24.27
C TYR A 474 2.28 -13.11 25.50
N LYS A 475 2.39 -12.11 26.38
CA LYS A 475 1.40 -11.86 27.43
C LYS A 475 0.22 -11.12 26.77
N VAL A 476 -0.97 -11.68 26.87
CA VAL A 476 -2.18 -11.15 26.23
C VAL A 476 -3.28 -10.88 27.25
N GLN A 477 -4.14 -9.91 26.97
CA GLN A 477 -5.39 -9.73 27.71
C GLN A 477 -6.27 -10.98 27.50
N SER A 478 -6.85 -11.55 28.56
CA SER A 478 -7.65 -12.76 28.43
C SER A 478 -9.06 -12.44 27.97
N ASP A 479 -9.53 -13.02 26.85
CA ASP A 479 -10.94 -12.97 26.44
C ASP A 479 -11.86 -13.46 27.58
N ALA A 480 -11.49 -14.58 28.19
CA ALA A 480 -12.21 -15.16 29.31
C ALA A 480 -12.10 -14.29 30.58
N ALA A 481 -13.21 -14.16 31.33
CA ALA A 481 -13.11 -13.83 32.75
C ALA A 481 -12.45 -15.01 33.47
N LEU A 482 -11.52 -14.75 34.40
CA LEU A 482 -10.70 -15.78 35.05
C LEU A 482 -10.93 -15.85 36.57
N THR A 483 -10.57 -16.98 37.17
CA THR A 483 -10.39 -17.07 38.62
C THR A 483 -9.20 -16.22 39.10
N THR A 484 -9.14 -15.85 40.38
CA THR A 484 -8.09 -14.98 40.95
C THR A 484 -6.66 -15.52 40.76
N ASN A 485 -6.49 -16.84 40.68
CA ASN A 485 -5.22 -17.53 40.40
C ASN A 485 -4.99 -17.79 38.90
N ARG A 486 -5.89 -17.31 38.02
CA ARG A 486 -5.88 -17.43 36.55
C ARG A 486 -5.94 -18.86 35.99
N THR A 487 -6.13 -19.90 36.82
CA THR A 487 -6.03 -21.30 36.38
C THR A 487 -7.22 -21.78 35.54
N THR A 488 -8.39 -21.16 35.69
CA THR A 488 -9.62 -21.58 35.00
C THR A 488 -10.47 -20.37 34.61
N VAL A 489 -11.30 -20.56 33.58
CA VAL A 489 -12.34 -19.59 33.19
C VAL A 489 -13.42 -19.53 34.28
N SER A 490 -13.78 -18.31 34.70
CA SER A 490 -14.76 -17.99 35.72
C SER A 490 -16.12 -17.67 35.11
N ASP A 491 -17.16 -18.32 35.63
CA ASP A 491 -18.53 -18.19 35.11
C ASP A 491 -19.27 -16.97 35.73
N ALA A 492 -18.63 -16.23 36.64
CA ALA A 492 -19.16 -15.02 37.27
C ALA A 492 -19.25 -13.81 36.32
N GLY A 493 -18.45 -13.77 35.25
CA GLY A 493 -18.46 -12.69 34.25
C GLY A 493 -17.86 -11.33 34.69
N ASN A 494 -17.66 -11.08 35.99
CA ASN A 494 -16.88 -9.93 36.46
C ASN A 494 -15.45 -9.98 35.92
N TYR A 495 -14.88 -8.82 35.56
CA TYR A 495 -13.61 -8.75 34.85
C TYR A 495 -12.68 -7.67 35.40
N ASP A 496 -11.44 -8.05 35.72
CA ASP A 496 -10.38 -7.14 36.14
C ASP A 496 -9.25 -7.12 35.09
N PHE A 497 -9.16 -6.02 34.36
CA PHE A 497 -8.14 -5.79 33.33
C PHE A 497 -6.70 -5.93 33.86
N SER A 498 -6.45 -5.65 35.14
CA SER A 498 -5.09 -5.65 35.72
C SER A 498 -4.58 -7.06 36.03
N SER A 499 -5.47 -8.00 36.39
CA SER A 499 -5.11 -9.39 36.72
C SER A 499 -5.49 -10.41 35.64
N MET A 500 -6.54 -10.18 34.83
CA MET A 500 -7.04 -11.18 33.87
C MET A 500 -6.28 -11.18 32.54
N TYR A 501 -5.02 -11.63 32.61
CA TYR A 501 -4.14 -11.88 31.46
C TYR A 501 -3.75 -13.36 31.35
N ALA A 502 -3.39 -13.77 30.14
CA ALA A 502 -2.93 -15.10 29.78
C ALA A 502 -1.69 -15.03 28.88
N TYR A 503 -1.18 -16.19 28.44
CA TYR A 503 -0.04 -16.30 27.55
C TYR A 503 -0.36 -17.17 26.33
N VAL A 504 0.11 -16.76 25.16
CA VAL A 504 -0.01 -17.50 23.90
C VAL A 504 1.36 -17.58 23.21
N SER A 505 1.63 -18.69 22.52
CA SER A 505 2.91 -18.91 21.83
C SER A 505 3.08 -17.91 20.69
N SER A 506 4.12 -17.07 20.74
CA SER A 506 4.29 -15.92 19.84
C SER A 506 4.49 -16.30 18.37
N GLY A 507 5.02 -17.49 18.10
CA GLY A 507 5.20 -18.03 16.74
C GLY A 507 3.90 -18.25 15.94
N TYR A 508 2.73 -18.23 16.59
CA TYR A 508 1.42 -18.34 15.93
C TYR A 508 0.68 -17.01 15.80
N VAL A 509 1.25 -15.89 16.26
CA VAL A 509 0.54 -14.59 16.34
C VAL A 509 1.37 -13.51 15.66
N LYS A 510 0.96 -13.08 14.47
CA LYS A 510 1.58 -11.94 13.76
C LYS A 510 1.09 -10.64 14.39
N LYS A 511 2.00 -9.78 14.88
CA LYS A 511 1.66 -8.39 15.24
C LYS A 511 1.27 -7.63 13.97
N ILE A 512 0.05 -7.09 13.93
CA ILE A 512 -0.50 -6.35 12.78
C ILE A 512 -0.57 -4.86 13.08
N LEU A 513 -1.18 -4.49 14.21
CA LEU A 513 -1.33 -3.09 14.64
C LEU A 513 -0.49 -2.88 15.91
N THR A 514 0.34 -1.83 15.91
CA THR A 514 1.19 -1.48 17.06
C THR A 514 0.53 -0.36 17.86
N GLY A 515 0.38 -0.56 19.17
CA GLY A 515 -0.24 0.41 20.06
C GLY A 515 0.65 1.62 20.33
N SER A 516 0.05 2.81 20.34
CA SER A 516 0.64 4.07 20.76
C SER A 516 0.70 4.25 22.29
N GLY A 517 0.00 3.40 23.05
CA GLY A 517 -0.06 3.46 24.51
C GLY A 517 0.58 2.26 25.18
N ASN A 518 1.23 2.50 26.33
CA ASN A 518 1.72 1.42 27.18
C ASN A 518 0.55 0.52 27.60
N SER A 519 0.58 -0.75 27.20
CA SER A 519 -0.61 -1.61 27.15
C SER A 519 -0.88 -2.30 28.50
N GLY A 520 -1.16 -1.49 29.54
CA GLY A 520 -1.69 -1.96 30.83
C GLY A 520 -1.26 -1.10 32.02
N GLY A 521 -2.19 -0.88 32.96
CA GLY A 521 -1.90 -0.30 34.29
C GLY A 521 -2.61 1.02 34.60
N SER A 522 -3.21 1.06 35.79
CA SER A 522 -3.64 2.22 36.60
C SER A 522 -3.28 3.63 36.11
N GLY A 523 -4.28 4.49 35.98
CA GLY A 523 -4.07 5.94 35.93
C GLY A 523 -3.87 6.52 37.32
N GLU A 524 -2.81 7.31 37.51
CA GLU A 524 -2.63 8.24 38.63
C GLU A 524 -1.98 9.54 38.09
N SER A 525 -1.97 10.62 38.88
CA SER A 525 -1.95 11.99 38.34
C SER A 525 -0.60 12.70 38.39
N GLY A 526 -0.29 13.47 37.32
CA GLY A 526 0.57 14.65 37.38
C GLY A 526 2.08 14.45 37.29
N GLY A 527 2.65 14.62 36.09
CA GLY A 527 4.09 14.77 35.85
C GLY A 527 4.37 15.56 34.57
N ASN A 528 5.40 16.42 34.56
CA ASN A 528 5.79 17.20 33.38
C ASN A 528 6.46 16.32 32.32
N GLU A 529 5.96 16.35 31.08
CA GLU A 529 6.57 15.66 29.94
C GLU A 529 6.86 16.62 28.77
N ASN A 530 7.92 17.41 28.87
CA ASN A 530 8.54 18.10 27.72
C ASN A 530 9.50 17.19 26.92
N LYS A 531 9.50 15.89 27.24
CA LYS A 531 10.40 14.88 26.69
C LYS A 531 9.84 14.30 25.39
N PRO A 532 10.66 14.06 24.34
CA PRO A 532 10.20 13.40 23.12
C PRO A 532 9.61 12.02 23.39
N ASP A 533 8.56 11.70 22.65
CA ASP A 533 7.78 10.46 22.77
C ASP A 533 8.58 9.26 22.25
N ASN A 534 9.40 8.71 23.13
CA ASN A 534 10.28 7.57 22.86
C ASN A 534 9.59 6.23 23.17
N SER A 535 8.25 6.19 23.26
CA SER A 535 7.48 5.00 23.68
C SER A 535 7.28 3.94 22.58
N LEU A 536 8.10 3.96 21.52
CA LEU A 536 8.20 2.89 20.53
C LEU A 536 9.66 2.52 20.27
N GLY A 537 10.08 1.39 20.85
CA GLY A 537 11.43 0.80 20.74
C GLY A 537 11.79 0.23 19.36
N SER A 538 11.45 0.94 18.28
CA SER A 538 11.96 0.72 16.91
C SER A 538 11.80 1.96 16.01
N GLY A 539 11.60 3.16 16.57
CA GLY A 539 11.50 4.39 15.79
C GLY A 539 12.82 4.81 15.12
N ALA A 540 13.95 4.46 15.72
CA ALA A 540 15.28 4.82 15.23
C ALA A 540 15.76 3.91 14.09
N ILE A 541 16.38 4.51 13.07
CA ILE A 541 17.03 3.79 11.97
C ILE A 541 18.40 3.28 12.41
N ALA A 542 18.82 2.14 11.87
CA ALA A 542 20.20 1.67 11.98
C ALA A 542 21.17 2.63 11.28
N VAL A 543 21.82 3.49 12.05
CA VAL A 543 22.91 4.36 11.62
C VAL A 543 24.26 3.79 12.12
N PRO A 544 25.39 4.05 11.44
CA PRO A 544 26.70 3.64 11.95
C PRO A 544 26.97 4.23 13.34
N THR A 545 27.58 3.44 14.23
CA THR A 545 27.75 3.79 15.65
C THR A 545 28.57 5.08 15.84
N GLU A 546 29.57 5.28 14.99
CA GLU A 546 30.41 6.48 14.90
C GLU A 546 29.63 7.73 14.46
N LEU A 547 28.50 7.56 13.75
CA LEU A 547 27.60 8.65 13.34
C LEU A 547 26.39 8.84 14.27
N ALA A 548 26.17 7.97 15.27
CA ALA A 548 24.99 8.04 16.14
C ALA A 548 24.85 9.39 16.87
N GLY A 549 25.97 10.02 17.24
CA GLY A 549 26.03 11.35 17.84
C GLY A 549 26.33 12.50 16.88
N ALA A 550 26.48 12.25 15.57
CA ALA A 550 27.02 13.23 14.62
C ALA A 550 26.09 14.42 14.36
N ILE A 551 24.78 14.19 14.39
CA ILE A 551 23.71 15.15 14.13
C ILE A 551 22.69 15.12 15.27
N GLU A 552 22.16 16.29 15.61
CA GLU A 552 21.08 16.49 16.58
C GLU A 552 20.06 17.51 16.06
N TYR A 553 18.80 17.36 16.45
CA TYR A 553 17.72 18.24 15.98
C TYR A 553 16.54 18.31 16.95
N SER A 554 15.84 19.44 16.94
CA SER A 554 14.68 19.72 17.79
C SER A 554 13.59 20.42 16.98
N ALA A 555 12.34 20.24 17.39
CA ALA A 555 11.17 20.90 16.83
C ALA A 555 10.49 21.77 17.90
N HIS A 556 9.95 22.90 17.46
CA HIS A 556 8.93 23.65 18.19
C HIS A 556 7.57 23.12 17.73
N VAL A 557 6.89 22.35 18.57
CA VAL A 557 5.56 21.80 18.27
C VAL A 557 4.50 22.64 18.97
N ARG A 558 3.38 22.92 18.29
CA ARG A 558 2.24 23.67 18.86
C ARG A 558 1.78 23.05 20.18
N GLU A 559 1.44 23.91 21.14
CA GLU A 559 1.02 23.58 22.51
C GLU A 559 2.07 22.87 23.39
N ILE A 560 3.18 22.37 22.83
CA ILE A 560 4.30 21.74 23.58
C ILE A 560 5.48 22.71 23.75
N GLY A 561 5.80 23.49 22.70
CA GLY A 561 7.01 24.29 22.62
C GLY A 561 8.21 23.51 22.04
N TRP A 562 9.43 23.93 22.39
CA TRP A 562 10.66 23.24 21.99
C TRP A 562 10.85 21.92 22.76
N MET A 563 11.06 20.81 22.04
CA MET A 563 11.28 19.47 22.58
C MET A 563 12.78 19.16 22.77
N ASP A 564 13.14 18.25 23.69
CA ASP A 564 14.55 17.81 23.83
C ASP A 564 15.10 17.23 22.52
N CYS A 565 16.37 17.52 22.19
CA CYS A 565 16.96 17.15 20.90
C CYS A 565 17.01 15.62 20.66
N ALA A 566 16.49 15.21 19.50
CA ALA A 566 16.73 13.90 18.90
C ALA A 566 18.15 13.81 18.33
N LYS A 567 18.66 12.59 18.14
CA LYS A 567 19.96 12.27 17.54
C LYS A 567 19.82 11.55 16.19
N ASN A 568 20.94 11.15 15.58
CA ASN A 568 20.97 10.57 14.24
C ASN A 568 19.99 9.37 14.09
N GLY A 569 19.14 9.41 13.06
CA GLY A 569 18.14 8.38 12.77
C GLY A 569 16.90 8.36 13.67
N GLN A 570 16.80 9.19 14.72
CA GLN A 570 15.67 9.19 15.67
C GLN A 570 14.48 10.04 15.20
N MET A 571 13.31 9.93 15.85
CA MET A 571 12.13 10.73 15.52
C MET A 571 12.10 12.04 16.33
N MET A 572 11.67 13.13 15.71
CA MET A 572 11.47 14.44 16.35
C MET A 572 10.10 15.01 15.98
N GLY A 573 9.34 15.48 16.98
CA GLY A 573 7.97 15.99 16.83
C GLY A 573 6.94 15.03 17.43
N THR A 574 5.76 14.95 16.83
CA THR A 574 4.69 14.01 17.21
C THR A 574 4.14 13.25 16.02
N THR A 575 3.56 12.07 16.26
CA THR A 575 2.83 11.31 15.24
C THR A 575 1.46 10.94 15.79
N GLY A 576 0.39 11.22 15.05
CA GLY A 576 -0.99 10.88 15.43
C GLY A 576 -1.63 11.82 16.47
N LYS A 577 -0.87 12.71 17.12
CA LYS A 577 -1.40 13.71 18.08
C LYS A 577 -2.04 14.93 17.41
N ASN A 578 -1.92 15.06 16.08
CA ASN A 578 -2.34 16.20 15.26
C ASN A 578 -1.78 17.57 15.71
N LEU A 579 -0.64 17.58 16.42
CA LEU A 579 0.05 18.80 16.82
C LEU A 579 1.12 19.13 15.77
N PRO A 580 1.02 20.28 15.07
CA PRO A 580 1.95 20.66 14.02
C PRO A 580 3.28 21.18 14.58
N MET A 581 4.36 20.90 13.86
CA MET A 581 5.62 21.63 13.96
C MET A 581 5.43 23.05 13.44
N GLU A 582 6.00 24.04 14.11
CA GLU A 582 6.00 25.45 13.71
C GLU A 582 7.40 25.95 13.33
N ALA A 583 8.42 25.40 13.99
CA ALA A 583 9.84 25.63 13.69
C ALA A 583 10.68 24.38 14.00
N MET A 584 11.92 24.36 13.52
CA MET A 584 12.92 23.34 13.83
C MET A 584 14.34 23.92 13.92
N LYS A 585 15.22 23.15 14.57
CA LYS A 585 16.69 23.35 14.58
C LYS A 585 17.38 22.06 14.18
N ILE A 586 18.46 22.14 13.41
CA ILE A 586 19.33 21.02 13.06
C ILE A 586 20.79 21.44 13.27
N ASN A 587 21.58 20.62 13.96
CA ASN A 587 22.99 20.86 14.24
C ASN A 587 23.80 19.58 13.95
N ILE A 588 24.80 19.69 13.07
CA ILE A 588 25.85 18.68 12.87
C ILE A 588 27.10 19.15 13.62
N SER A 589 27.67 18.28 14.43
CA SER A 589 28.82 18.62 15.30
C SER A 589 29.79 17.47 15.58
N GLY A 590 29.39 16.20 15.37
CA GLY A 590 30.27 15.05 15.57
C GLY A 590 31.15 14.67 14.36
N VAL A 591 31.13 15.46 13.28
CA VAL A 591 32.00 15.29 12.11
C VAL A 591 32.67 16.64 11.81
N ALA A 592 34.01 16.66 11.75
CA ALA A 592 34.76 17.87 11.47
C ALA A 592 34.52 18.36 10.02
N ASN A 593 34.44 19.67 9.84
CA ASN A 593 34.16 20.34 8.55
C ASN A 593 32.89 19.84 7.82
N LEU A 594 31.89 19.38 8.58
CA LEU A 594 30.54 19.06 8.08
C LEU A 594 29.51 19.95 8.76
N GLY A 595 28.59 20.52 7.98
CA GLY A 595 27.45 21.30 8.45
C GLY A 595 26.17 20.96 7.67
N VAL A 596 25.08 21.63 8.03
CA VAL A 596 23.80 21.57 7.32
C VAL A 596 23.31 22.98 6.97
N GLU A 597 22.73 23.11 5.78
CA GLU A 597 21.87 24.22 5.35
C GLU A 597 20.46 23.66 5.16
N TYR A 598 19.43 24.42 5.56
CA TYR A 598 18.05 23.98 5.40
C TYR A 598 17.06 25.13 5.21
N GLN A 599 15.97 24.81 4.52
CA GLN A 599 14.82 25.69 4.28
C GLN A 599 13.54 24.98 4.71
N VAL A 600 12.53 25.77 5.10
CA VAL A 600 11.20 25.27 5.46
C VAL A 600 10.11 26.03 4.71
N HIS A 601 9.02 25.36 4.37
CA HIS A 601 7.78 25.97 3.91
C HIS A 601 6.84 26.14 5.11
N ALA A 602 6.43 27.37 5.38
CA ALA A 602 5.50 27.69 6.47
C ALA A 602 4.15 28.20 5.92
N GLN A 603 3.07 27.77 6.55
CA GLN A 603 1.69 28.11 6.21
C GLN A 603 1.51 29.63 6.11
N ASP A 604 0.84 30.08 5.04
CA ASP A 604 0.60 31.49 4.66
C ASP A 604 1.87 32.36 4.46
N ILE A 605 3.08 31.81 4.60
CA ILE A 605 4.36 32.50 4.42
C ILE A 605 5.05 32.02 3.13
N GLY A 606 4.98 30.74 2.84
CA GLY A 606 5.71 30.10 1.74
C GLY A 606 7.06 29.53 2.18
N TRP A 607 7.96 29.33 1.21
CA TRP A 607 9.34 28.94 1.47
C TRP A 607 10.13 30.09 2.09
N MET A 608 10.78 29.84 3.23
CA MET A 608 11.61 30.80 3.95
C MET A 608 13.08 30.75 3.50
N ASP A 609 13.85 31.78 3.85
CA ASP A 609 15.28 31.86 3.59
C ASP A 609 16.07 30.67 4.18
N SER A 610 17.22 30.34 3.58
CA SER A 610 18.14 29.33 4.10
C SER A 610 18.64 29.69 5.50
N VAL A 611 18.55 28.72 6.40
CA VAL A 611 19.18 28.77 7.73
C VAL A 611 20.28 27.71 7.85
N SER A 612 21.25 27.99 8.71
CA SER A 612 22.44 27.15 8.90
C SER A 612 22.38 26.33 10.19
N ASN A 613 23.37 25.45 10.34
CA ASN A 613 23.72 24.69 11.54
C ASN A 613 23.37 25.42 12.87
N GLY A 614 22.35 24.93 13.59
CA GLY A 614 21.92 25.43 14.91
C GLY A 614 20.88 26.57 14.94
N GLU A 615 20.66 27.26 13.81
CA GLU A 615 19.69 28.38 13.70
C GLU A 615 18.21 27.91 13.76
N VAL A 616 17.26 28.84 13.74
CA VAL A 616 15.81 28.53 13.73
C VAL A 616 15.23 28.59 12.33
N GLY A 617 14.82 27.46 11.77
CA GLY A 617 13.99 27.41 10.56
C GLY A 617 12.50 27.35 10.92
N GLY A 618 11.71 28.36 10.52
CA GLY A 618 10.26 28.41 10.76
C GLY A 618 9.82 29.56 11.66
N THR A 619 8.67 29.40 12.31
CA THR A 619 8.10 30.40 13.25
C THR A 619 7.89 29.81 14.64
N VAL A 620 8.10 30.60 15.69
CA VAL A 620 7.94 30.15 17.08
C VAL A 620 6.70 30.81 17.67
N GLY A 621 5.66 30.02 17.95
CA GLY A 621 4.44 30.48 18.64
C GLY A 621 3.51 31.35 17.82
N GLN A 622 3.67 31.40 16.48
CA GLN A 622 2.84 32.23 15.58
C GLN A 622 1.63 31.49 14.98
N ALA A 623 1.36 30.25 15.43
CA ALA A 623 0.31 29.39 14.90
C ALA A 623 0.41 29.10 13.39
N LYS A 624 1.62 29.19 12.80
CA LYS A 624 1.90 28.77 11.43
C LYS A 624 2.50 27.37 11.43
N ASN A 625 1.87 26.47 10.69
CA ASN A 625 2.38 25.11 10.50
C ASN A 625 3.59 25.14 9.57
N LEU A 626 4.59 24.29 9.80
CA LEU A 626 5.47 23.84 8.71
C LEU A 626 4.70 22.87 7.82
N GLU A 627 4.96 22.88 6.52
CA GLU A 627 4.28 22.03 5.52
C GLU A 627 5.28 21.20 4.70
N ALA A 628 6.50 21.72 4.46
CA ALA A 628 7.59 21.05 3.76
C ALA A 628 8.97 21.52 4.24
N ILE A 629 10.03 20.77 3.92
CA ILE A 629 11.44 21.09 4.22
C ILE A 629 12.36 20.71 3.04
N LYS A 630 13.54 21.35 2.99
CA LYS A 630 14.70 20.96 2.17
C LYS A 630 15.95 21.00 3.07
N LEU A 631 16.75 19.93 3.11
CA LEU A 631 17.99 19.86 3.90
C LEU A 631 19.19 19.49 3.01
N LYS A 632 20.33 20.16 3.17
CA LYS A 632 21.54 19.93 2.36
C LYS A 632 22.80 19.95 3.24
N LEU A 633 23.77 19.11 2.93
CA LEU A 633 25.07 19.11 3.63
C LEU A 633 25.97 20.23 3.11
N THR A 634 26.80 20.76 4.00
CA THR A 634 27.76 21.84 3.71
C THR A 634 29.14 21.55 4.33
N GLY A 635 30.17 22.25 3.85
CA GLY A 635 31.57 22.05 4.27
C GLY A 635 32.29 20.92 3.53
N ASP A 636 33.63 20.90 3.62
CA ASP A 636 34.52 20.01 2.85
C ASP A 636 34.15 18.53 2.97
N ALA A 637 33.68 18.13 4.16
CA ALA A 637 33.36 16.74 4.47
C ALA A 637 32.08 16.23 3.80
N ALA A 638 31.20 17.11 3.28
CA ALA A 638 29.89 16.75 2.71
C ALA A 638 29.98 15.72 1.56
N SER A 639 31.09 15.75 0.80
CA SER A 639 31.40 14.76 -0.24
C SER A 639 31.47 13.30 0.25
N ASN A 640 31.67 13.07 1.54
CA ASN A 640 31.82 11.74 2.16
C ASN A 640 30.52 11.19 2.76
N TYR A 641 29.41 11.95 2.73
CA TYR A 641 28.16 11.59 3.39
C TYR A 641 26.92 11.84 2.53
N ASP A 642 25.84 11.16 2.88
CA ASP A 642 24.50 11.40 2.39
C ASP A 642 23.55 11.69 3.57
N LEU A 643 22.72 12.71 3.41
CA LEU A 643 21.70 13.12 4.36
C LEU A 643 20.33 12.72 3.83
N TYR A 644 19.76 11.68 4.44
CA TYR A 644 18.42 11.21 4.18
C TYR A 644 17.45 11.82 5.20
N TYR A 645 16.31 12.32 4.74
CA TYR A 645 15.26 12.84 5.62
C TYR A 645 13.86 12.53 5.09
N ARG A 646 12.93 12.35 6.02
CA ARG A 646 11.49 12.27 5.72
C ARG A 646 10.69 12.98 6.79
N VAL A 647 9.41 13.21 6.50
CA VAL A 647 8.47 13.89 7.39
C VAL A 647 7.17 13.11 7.53
N HIS A 648 6.53 13.26 8.68
CA HIS A 648 5.20 12.76 8.96
C HIS A 648 4.19 13.91 8.80
N VAL A 649 3.28 13.79 7.83
CA VAL A 649 2.35 14.86 7.45
C VAL A 649 0.93 14.51 7.88
N THR A 650 0.18 15.49 8.39
CA THR A 650 -1.26 15.35 8.67
C THR A 650 -1.99 14.80 7.43
N ASN A 651 -2.90 13.85 7.62
CA ASN A 651 -3.68 13.15 6.58
C ASN A 651 -2.88 12.28 5.58
N ILE A 652 -1.55 12.19 5.68
CA ILE A 652 -0.71 11.32 4.81
C ILE A 652 0.09 10.29 5.61
N GLY A 653 0.56 10.65 6.81
CA GLY A 653 1.50 9.84 7.59
C GLY A 653 2.95 10.09 7.17
N TRP A 654 3.83 9.10 7.36
CA TRP A 654 5.22 9.18 6.91
C TRP A 654 5.31 9.17 5.38
N MET A 655 5.92 10.22 4.82
CA MET A 655 6.32 10.26 3.41
C MET A 655 7.63 9.49 3.19
N ASP A 656 7.98 9.27 1.92
CA ASP A 656 9.26 8.68 1.50
C ASP A 656 10.46 9.57 1.88
N TRP A 657 11.66 9.00 1.71
CA TRP A 657 12.95 9.63 1.99
C TRP A 657 13.41 10.53 0.84
N ALA A 658 13.58 11.82 1.16
CA ALA A 658 14.35 12.77 0.36
C ALA A 658 15.86 12.61 0.66
N LYS A 659 16.69 12.98 -0.32
CA LYS A 659 18.15 12.99 -0.23
C LYS A 659 18.75 14.34 -0.62
N ASN A 660 19.77 14.80 0.11
CA ASN A 660 20.74 15.86 -0.25
C ASN A 660 20.17 17.06 -1.06
N GLY A 661 19.11 17.72 -0.59
CA GLY A 661 18.54 18.90 -1.24
C GLY A 661 17.24 18.66 -2.03
N GLU A 662 16.73 17.43 -2.07
CA GLU A 662 15.36 17.15 -2.50
C GLU A 662 14.32 17.74 -1.53
N LEU A 663 13.10 17.95 -1.98
CA LEU A 663 12.02 18.43 -1.11
C LEU A 663 11.41 17.26 -0.34
N ALA A 664 10.94 17.51 0.89
CA ALA A 664 10.14 16.58 1.68
C ALA A 664 8.90 17.28 2.26
N GLY A 665 7.73 16.64 2.22
CA GLY A 665 6.46 17.21 2.74
C GLY A 665 5.46 17.60 1.66
N THR A 666 4.64 18.62 1.94
CA THR A 666 3.58 19.06 1.01
C THR A 666 3.57 20.57 0.79
N GLN A 667 3.08 21.00 -0.38
CA GLN A 667 2.80 22.41 -0.68
C GLN A 667 1.42 22.55 -1.35
N GLY A 668 0.61 23.51 -0.92
CA GLY A 668 -0.75 23.75 -1.47
C GLY A 668 -1.83 22.75 -1.01
N TYR A 669 -1.52 21.90 -0.03
CA TYR A 669 -2.49 21.03 0.65
C TYR A 669 -2.97 21.60 1.99
N ASN A 670 -2.26 22.59 2.55
CA ASN A 670 -2.41 23.09 3.92
C ASN A 670 -2.24 21.99 5.01
N TYR A 671 -1.54 20.90 4.68
CA TYR A 671 -1.27 19.80 5.61
C TYR A 671 0.04 20.04 6.36
N ALA A 672 -0.02 19.92 7.68
CA ALA A 672 1.12 20.21 8.54
C ALA A 672 2.10 19.05 8.66
N LEU A 673 3.38 19.36 8.83
CA LEU A 673 4.36 18.46 9.40
C LEU A 673 4.06 18.26 10.90
N GLN A 674 3.93 17.01 11.33
CA GLN A 674 3.79 16.64 12.74
C GLN A 674 5.14 16.17 13.33
N ALA A 675 5.93 15.45 12.53
CA ALA A 675 7.27 14.98 12.88
C ALA A 675 8.24 14.97 11.69
N VAL A 676 9.54 14.89 12.00
CA VAL A 676 10.65 14.73 11.06
C VAL A 676 11.58 13.60 11.53
N GLN A 677 12.24 12.94 10.58
CA GLN A 677 13.28 11.95 10.84
C GLN A 677 14.45 12.20 9.89
N ILE A 678 15.67 12.28 10.44
CA ILE A 678 16.89 12.66 9.71
C ILE A 678 18.01 11.66 10.01
N ALA A 679 18.59 11.09 8.96
CA ALA A 679 19.66 10.09 9.00
C ALA A 679 20.88 10.56 8.18
N LEU A 680 22.01 10.78 8.85
CA LEU A 680 23.32 11.01 8.22
C LEU A 680 24.03 9.66 8.07
N LEU A 681 24.37 9.29 6.83
CA LEU A 681 25.01 8.03 6.45
C LEU A 681 26.25 8.28 5.56
N PRO A 682 27.20 7.33 5.45
CA PRO A 682 28.33 7.42 4.51
C PRO A 682 27.87 7.50 3.03
N LYS A 683 28.70 8.12 2.17
CA LYS A 683 28.36 8.34 0.75
C LYS A 683 28.02 7.04 0.03
N GLY A 684 26.93 7.04 -0.74
CA GLY A 684 26.47 5.88 -1.49
C GLY A 684 25.71 4.83 -0.66
N SER A 685 25.48 5.07 0.62
CA SER A 685 24.58 4.22 1.43
C SER A 685 23.18 4.18 0.84
N ALA A 686 22.51 3.04 0.94
CA ALA A 686 21.11 2.90 0.56
C ALA A 686 20.20 3.79 1.45
N ALA A 687 19.07 4.22 0.91
CA ALA A 687 18.08 4.96 1.68
C ALA A 687 17.43 4.08 2.77
N PRO A 688 17.01 4.65 3.92
CA PRO A 688 16.34 3.88 4.98
C PRO A 688 14.92 3.37 4.65
N GLY A 689 14.45 3.53 3.42
CA GLY A 689 13.11 3.15 2.95
C GLY A 689 12.90 3.61 1.51
N GLY A 690 11.63 3.71 1.07
CA GLY A 690 11.27 4.25 -0.24
C GLY A 690 11.70 5.71 -0.43
N THR A 691 11.95 6.11 -1.67
CA THR A 691 12.46 7.45 -2.06
C THR A 691 11.66 8.11 -3.18
N GLU A 692 10.51 7.53 -3.54
CA GLU A 692 9.82 7.87 -4.79
C GLU A 692 8.86 9.06 -4.62
N THR A 693 8.20 9.18 -3.46
CA THR A 693 7.19 10.20 -3.17
C THR A 693 7.48 11.06 -1.91
N PRO A 694 8.73 11.56 -1.69
CA PRO A 694 9.04 12.33 -0.49
C PRO A 694 8.30 13.68 -0.42
N TYR A 695 7.86 14.19 -1.57
CA TYR A 695 7.19 15.48 -1.71
C TYR A 695 6.00 15.44 -2.67
N GLN A 696 4.93 16.14 -2.31
CA GLN A 696 3.72 16.29 -3.11
C GLN A 696 3.29 17.77 -3.19
N ILE A 697 2.77 18.20 -4.35
CA ILE A 697 2.29 19.58 -4.53
C ILE A 697 0.92 19.63 -5.23
N ASN A 698 0.00 20.39 -4.64
CA ASN A 698 -1.35 20.61 -5.15
C ASN A 698 -1.50 22.03 -5.69
N THR A 699 -0.68 22.38 -6.69
CA THR A 699 -0.83 23.62 -7.47
C THR A 699 -1.24 23.28 -8.91
N VAL A 700 -0.41 23.59 -9.92
CA VAL A 700 -0.67 23.15 -11.30
C VAL A 700 -0.18 21.72 -11.49
N LYS A 701 -1.06 20.84 -11.97
CA LYS A 701 -0.72 19.44 -12.23
C LYS A 701 -0.33 19.24 -13.69
N ILE A 702 0.72 18.46 -13.94
CA ILE A 702 1.00 17.87 -15.25
C ILE A 702 0.51 16.42 -15.23
N GLY A 703 -0.22 16.02 -16.27
CA GLY A 703 -0.54 14.63 -16.57
C GLY A 703 0.37 14.09 -17.66
N TYR A 704 0.77 12.83 -17.55
CA TYR A 704 1.61 12.19 -18.56
C TYR A 704 1.46 10.66 -18.58
N SER A 705 1.64 10.09 -19.77
CA SER A 705 1.62 8.66 -20.04
C SER A 705 2.90 8.24 -20.76
N ALA A 706 3.35 7.01 -20.51
CA ALA A 706 4.46 6.38 -21.22
C ALA A 706 3.97 5.16 -22.02
N HIS A 707 4.50 4.99 -23.23
CA HIS A 707 4.42 3.74 -23.99
C HIS A 707 5.63 2.89 -23.63
N VAL A 708 5.41 1.83 -22.87
CA VAL A 708 6.48 0.95 -22.36
C VAL A 708 6.55 -0.32 -23.21
N GLN A 709 7.77 -0.77 -23.51
CA GLN A 709 8.01 -2.04 -24.20
C GLN A 709 7.25 -3.19 -23.52
N ASP A 710 6.59 -4.04 -24.32
CA ASP A 710 5.88 -5.23 -23.86
C ASP A 710 4.84 -4.92 -22.75
N VAL A 711 4.22 -3.74 -22.83
CA VAL A 711 3.11 -3.24 -22.00
C VAL A 711 2.14 -2.39 -22.84
N GLY A 712 2.69 -1.52 -23.71
CA GLY A 712 1.91 -0.51 -24.44
C GLY A 712 1.77 0.80 -23.66
N TRP A 713 0.73 1.58 -23.96
CA TRP A 713 0.42 2.82 -23.23
C TRP A 713 -0.06 2.52 -21.80
N GLN A 714 0.63 3.10 -20.82
CA GLN A 714 0.16 3.16 -19.44
C GLN A 714 -0.85 4.30 -19.24
N ASN A 715 -1.74 4.15 -18.24
CA ASN A 715 -2.67 5.19 -17.80
C ASN A 715 -1.94 6.50 -17.44
N GLU A 716 -2.65 7.63 -17.57
CA GLU A 716 -2.10 8.94 -17.21
C GLU A 716 -1.80 9.01 -15.70
N VAL A 717 -0.57 9.39 -15.34
CA VAL A 717 -0.19 9.74 -13.98
C VAL A 717 -0.13 11.26 -13.82
N LEU A 718 -0.46 11.77 -12.62
CA LEU A 718 -0.47 13.21 -12.33
C LEU A 718 0.64 13.58 -11.34
N GLY A 719 1.35 14.68 -11.64
CA GLY A 719 2.38 15.26 -10.75
C GLY A 719 3.53 14.29 -10.47
N SER A 720 4.08 14.34 -9.25
CA SER A 720 5.28 13.60 -8.82
C SER A 720 5.13 12.07 -8.71
N LYS A 721 4.10 11.47 -9.33
CA LYS A 721 4.02 10.02 -9.58
C LYS A 721 5.05 9.60 -10.65
N ILE A 722 5.12 8.31 -10.98
CA ILE A 722 6.08 7.76 -11.95
C ILE A 722 5.33 7.19 -13.15
N ALA A 723 5.77 7.53 -14.37
CA ALA A 723 5.40 6.82 -15.59
C ALA A 723 6.59 5.95 -16.05
N GLY A 724 6.32 4.79 -16.65
CA GLY A 724 7.32 3.78 -17.01
C GLY A 724 7.40 2.63 -16.01
N THR A 725 8.59 2.05 -15.86
CA THR A 725 8.91 0.96 -14.92
C THR A 725 10.36 1.10 -14.44
N THR A 726 10.62 1.11 -13.14
CA THR A 726 11.99 1.08 -12.60
C THR A 726 12.48 -0.37 -12.48
N GLY A 727 13.73 -0.64 -12.90
CA GLY A 727 14.40 -1.93 -12.69
C GLY A 727 13.86 -3.15 -13.47
N GLN A 728 12.78 -3.01 -14.23
CA GLN A 728 12.18 -4.12 -15.01
C GLN A 728 12.85 -4.37 -16.36
N ASN A 729 13.95 -3.67 -16.69
CA ASN A 729 14.68 -3.80 -17.95
C ASN A 729 13.87 -3.43 -19.22
N LYS A 730 12.74 -2.72 -19.06
CA LYS A 730 11.83 -2.26 -20.14
C LYS A 730 12.08 -0.80 -20.50
N LYS A 731 12.06 -0.47 -21.79
CA LYS A 731 12.21 0.91 -22.30
C LYS A 731 10.89 1.66 -22.33
N ILE A 732 10.94 2.98 -22.16
CA ILE A 732 9.98 3.91 -22.76
C ILE A 732 10.32 4.05 -24.25
N GLU A 733 9.32 3.89 -25.12
CA GLU A 733 9.41 4.13 -26.57
C GLU A 733 8.78 5.47 -26.99
N ALA A 734 7.72 5.89 -26.28
CA ALA A 734 7.01 7.14 -26.53
C ALA A 734 6.35 7.70 -25.27
N MET A 735 5.98 8.99 -25.32
CA MET A 735 5.32 9.73 -24.24
C MET A 735 4.26 10.70 -24.77
N ILE A 736 3.24 10.93 -23.95
CA ILE A 736 2.25 12.02 -24.09
C ILE A 736 2.28 12.81 -22.78
N LEU A 737 2.43 14.14 -22.86
CA LEU A 737 2.37 15.06 -21.71
C LEU A 737 1.23 16.06 -21.91
N ASN A 738 0.55 16.47 -20.84
CA ASN A 738 -0.57 17.41 -20.87
C ASN A 738 -0.70 18.17 -19.52
N VAL A 739 -0.53 19.49 -19.54
CA VAL A 739 -0.70 20.34 -18.35
C VAL A 739 -2.18 20.56 -18.07
N LYS A 740 -2.60 20.35 -16.83
CA LYS A 740 -3.99 20.47 -16.39
C LYS A 740 -4.30 21.94 -16.01
N SER A 741 -4.11 22.84 -16.97
CA SER A 741 -4.34 24.29 -16.82
C SER A 741 -4.63 24.94 -18.18
N ASN A 742 -5.53 25.93 -18.20
CA ASN A 742 -5.81 26.73 -19.41
C ASN A 742 -4.82 27.91 -19.60
N LEU A 743 -3.86 28.08 -18.68
CA LEU A 743 -2.91 29.21 -18.66
C LEU A 743 -1.44 28.77 -18.84
N LEU A 744 -1.20 27.47 -18.88
CA LEU A 744 0.10 26.82 -19.03
C LEU A 744 -0.02 25.66 -20.00
N GLY A 745 1.08 25.35 -20.67
CA GLY A 745 1.29 24.11 -21.42
C GLY A 745 2.76 23.69 -21.35
N VAL A 746 3.14 22.70 -22.14
CA VAL A 746 4.52 22.28 -22.36
C VAL A 746 4.87 22.26 -23.85
N LYS A 747 6.15 22.49 -24.15
CA LYS A 747 6.78 21.95 -25.36
C LYS A 747 7.80 20.91 -24.92
N TYR A 748 7.92 19.80 -25.65
CA TYR A 748 8.85 18.72 -25.29
C TYR A 748 9.33 17.95 -26.52
N ARG A 749 10.50 17.32 -26.41
CA ARG A 749 11.05 16.45 -27.47
C ARG A 749 11.81 15.28 -26.85
N SER A 750 11.93 14.20 -27.62
CA SER A 750 12.69 13.01 -27.21
C SER A 750 13.92 12.79 -28.09
N TYR A 751 14.98 12.26 -27.50
CA TYR A 751 16.16 11.76 -28.21
C TYR A 751 16.01 10.24 -28.33
N LEU A 752 15.89 9.74 -29.56
CA LEU A 752 15.69 8.32 -29.82
C LEU A 752 16.94 7.66 -30.43
N GLN A 753 17.10 6.38 -30.13
CA GLN A 753 17.96 5.47 -30.88
C GLN A 753 17.81 5.68 -32.40
N ASP A 754 18.95 5.67 -33.11
CA ASP A 754 19.06 5.70 -34.58
C ASP A 754 18.25 6.84 -35.23
N THR A 755 18.07 7.94 -34.50
CA THR A 755 17.26 9.11 -34.88
C THR A 755 17.86 10.42 -34.33
N GLY A 756 18.34 10.40 -33.08
CA GLY A 756 18.70 11.61 -32.35
C GLY A 756 17.47 12.38 -31.87
N TRP A 757 17.61 13.71 -31.72
CA TRP A 757 16.51 14.59 -31.30
C TRP A 757 15.38 14.67 -32.35
N GLN A 758 14.15 14.42 -31.89
CA GLN A 758 12.95 14.79 -32.62
C GLN A 758 12.65 16.29 -32.54
N ASN A 759 11.67 16.74 -33.34
CA ASN A 759 11.09 18.08 -33.22
C ASN A 759 10.38 18.28 -31.87
N TYR A 760 10.12 19.54 -31.51
CA TYR A 760 9.29 19.86 -30.34
C TYR A 760 7.81 19.59 -30.61
N HIS A 761 7.23 18.79 -29.73
CA HIS A 761 5.81 18.47 -29.58
C HIS A 761 5.16 19.34 -28.50
N LYS A 762 3.82 19.33 -28.43
CA LYS A 762 2.99 20.09 -27.47
C LYS A 762 2.07 19.18 -26.64
N ASP A 763 1.32 19.79 -25.73
CA ASP A 763 0.26 19.13 -24.94
C ASP A 763 -0.61 18.18 -25.77
N GLY A 764 -0.68 16.92 -25.34
CA GLY A 764 -1.51 15.87 -25.95
C GLY A 764 -0.94 15.24 -27.23
N GLU A 765 0.14 15.76 -27.80
CA GLU A 765 0.86 15.12 -28.91
C GLU A 765 1.69 13.91 -28.42
N ILE A 766 2.29 13.14 -29.34
CA ILE A 766 3.18 12.01 -29.02
C ILE A 766 4.62 12.37 -29.37
N ALA A 767 5.51 12.38 -28.37
CA ALA A 767 6.96 12.36 -28.58
C ALA A 767 7.48 10.91 -28.47
N GLY A 768 8.32 10.48 -29.40
CA GLY A 768 8.87 9.13 -29.47
C GLY A 768 8.35 8.32 -30.68
N THR A 769 8.28 6.99 -30.52
CA THR A 769 7.69 6.06 -31.51
C THR A 769 7.03 4.88 -30.80
N THR A 770 5.80 4.51 -31.16
CA THR A 770 5.14 3.31 -30.58
C THR A 770 5.41 2.07 -31.43
N GLY A 771 5.77 0.94 -30.80
CA GLY A 771 5.87 -0.36 -31.47
C GLY A 771 7.01 -0.52 -32.49
N GLN A 772 7.88 0.48 -32.63
CA GLN A 772 9.05 0.43 -33.52
C GLN A 772 10.30 -0.15 -32.86
N ASN A 773 10.20 -0.63 -31.61
CA ASN A 773 11.30 -1.21 -30.82
C ASN A 773 12.47 -0.23 -30.52
N ARG A 774 12.34 1.07 -30.83
CA ARG A 774 13.34 2.10 -30.55
C ARG A 774 13.26 2.56 -29.10
N ARG A 775 14.41 2.68 -28.42
CA ARG A 775 14.51 3.29 -27.08
C ARG A 775 14.54 4.81 -27.15
N MET A 776 13.89 5.44 -26.19
CA MET A 776 14.20 6.82 -25.78
C MET A 776 15.46 6.80 -24.90
N GLU A 777 16.43 7.68 -25.17
CA GLU A 777 17.65 7.82 -24.35
C GLU A 777 17.65 9.10 -23.50
N ALA A 778 17.01 10.17 -23.99
CA ALA A 778 16.85 11.44 -23.27
C ALA A 778 15.57 12.20 -23.67
N ILE A 779 15.18 13.20 -22.87
CA ILE A 779 14.01 14.05 -23.05
C ILE A 779 14.29 15.50 -22.60
N GLU A 780 13.62 16.48 -23.20
CA GLU A 780 13.62 17.89 -22.80
C GLU A 780 12.17 18.40 -22.72
N ILE A 781 11.82 19.17 -21.68
CA ILE A 781 10.48 19.71 -21.47
C ILE A 781 10.55 21.16 -20.92
N GLU A 782 9.88 22.10 -21.57
CA GLU A 782 9.84 23.51 -21.14
C GLU A 782 8.39 24.00 -21.06
N LEU A 783 8.07 24.78 -20.02
CA LEU A 783 6.74 25.38 -19.85
C LEU A 783 6.45 26.45 -20.91
N THR A 784 5.20 26.49 -21.35
CA THR A 784 4.67 27.47 -22.30
C THR A 784 3.36 28.09 -21.77
N GLY A 785 2.82 29.08 -22.47
CA GLY A 785 1.59 29.78 -22.07
C GLY A 785 1.80 31.00 -21.16
N ASN A 786 0.71 31.70 -20.87
CA ASN A 786 0.68 33.04 -20.27
C ASN A 786 1.12 33.11 -18.80
N GLN A 787 1.38 31.96 -18.16
CA GLN A 787 1.86 31.89 -16.78
C GLN A 787 3.21 31.17 -16.65
N LYS A 788 3.91 30.85 -17.74
CA LYS A 788 5.15 30.05 -17.71
C LYS A 788 6.23 30.60 -16.78
N ASP A 789 6.29 31.93 -16.63
CA ASP A 789 7.31 32.61 -15.84
C ASP A 789 6.99 32.63 -14.34
N ASN A 790 5.74 32.35 -13.96
CA ASN A 790 5.28 32.21 -12.57
C ASN A 790 5.49 30.79 -12.00
N TYR A 791 6.03 29.87 -12.80
CA TYR A 791 6.26 28.47 -12.44
C TYR A 791 7.63 27.98 -12.92
N ASP A 792 8.05 26.84 -12.41
CA ASP A 792 9.15 26.01 -12.91
C ASP A 792 8.63 24.58 -13.12
N ILE A 793 9.13 23.87 -14.14
CA ILE A 793 8.96 22.42 -14.28
C ILE A 793 10.29 21.72 -14.00
N TYR A 794 10.23 20.69 -13.14
CA TYR A 794 11.33 19.78 -12.86
C TYR A 794 10.96 18.38 -13.33
N TYR A 795 11.94 17.67 -13.91
CA TYR A 795 11.77 16.29 -14.35
C TYR A 795 13.07 15.51 -14.26
N ARG A 796 12.98 14.21 -13.96
CA ARG A 796 14.11 13.27 -13.98
C ARG A 796 13.70 11.97 -14.64
N VAL A 797 14.69 11.20 -15.09
CA VAL A 797 14.49 9.89 -15.72
C VAL A 797 15.29 8.80 -15.02
N HIS A 798 14.71 7.61 -14.94
CA HIS A 798 15.38 6.38 -14.57
C HIS A 798 16.00 5.77 -15.82
N VAL A 799 17.31 5.59 -15.83
CA VAL A 799 18.07 5.06 -16.97
C VAL A 799 18.64 3.69 -16.61
N GLN A 800 18.58 2.76 -17.57
CA GLN A 800 19.19 1.43 -17.45
C GLN A 800 20.62 1.52 -16.91
N ASP A 801 20.97 0.65 -15.97
CA ASP A 801 22.30 0.53 -15.32
C ASP A 801 22.81 1.78 -14.58
N LEU A 802 22.03 2.87 -14.53
CA LEU A 802 22.38 4.15 -13.89
C LEU A 802 21.39 4.60 -12.82
N GLY A 803 20.16 4.08 -12.83
CA GLY A 803 19.09 4.47 -11.90
C GLY A 803 18.49 5.84 -12.22
N TRP A 804 17.87 6.47 -11.21
CA TRP A 804 17.41 7.86 -11.30
C TRP A 804 18.60 8.83 -11.44
N LEU A 805 18.60 9.58 -12.54
CA LEU A 805 19.50 10.72 -12.73
C LEU A 805 19.01 11.97 -11.96
N GLY A 806 19.79 13.05 -12.03
CA GLY A 806 19.42 14.34 -11.45
C GLY A 806 18.16 14.97 -12.06
N TRP A 807 17.62 15.97 -11.38
CA TRP A 807 16.50 16.77 -11.85
C TRP A 807 16.96 17.79 -12.90
N ALA A 808 16.40 17.70 -14.11
CA ALA A 808 16.46 18.75 -15.11
C ALA A 808 15.35 19.77 -14.87
N LYS A 809 15.60 21.02 -15.26
CA LYS A 809 14.69 22.16 -15.11
C LYS A 809 14.44 22.85 -16.46
N ASN A 810 13.18 23.23 -16.73
CA ASN A 810 12.79 24.17 -17.79
C ASN A 810 13.54 24.06 -19.15
N GLY A 811 13.55 22.88 -19.77
CA GLY A 811 14.17 22.66 -21.08
C GLY A 811 15.61 22.12 -21.04
N GLU A 812 16.22 21.96 -19.87
CA GLU A 812 17.44 21.18 -19.70
C GLU A 812 17.24 19.71 -20.13
N THR A 813 18.27 19.06 -20.66
CA THR A 813 18.18 17.64 -21.02
C THR A 813 18.12 16.75 -19.78
N ALA A 814 17.25 15.73 -19.78
CA ALA A 814 17.26 14.62 -18.83
C ALA A 814 17.51 13.29 -19.54
N GLY A 815 18.45 12.48 -19.07
CA GLY A 815 18.77 11.15 -19.62
C GLY A 815 20.21 11.00 -20.09
N THR A 816 20.42 10.27 -21.18
CA THR A 816 21.75 10.04 -21.77
C THR A 816 21.78 10.23 -23.28
N MET A 817 22.96 10.47 -23.82
CA MET A 817 23.26 10.38 -25.25
C MET A 817 24.55 9.60 -25.46
N ASN A 818 24.64 8.85 -26.55
CA ASN A 818 25.82 8.07 -26.96
C ASN A 818 26.17 6.90 -26.01
N TYR A 819 25.44 6.73 -24.90
CA TYR A 819 25.59 5.58 -24.00
C TYR A 819 24.87 4.32 -24.49
N ALA A 820 23.91 4.44 -25.41
CA ALA A 820 23.01 3.37 -25.86
C ALA A 820 22.11 2.78 -24.74
N LEU A 821 21.97 3.52 -23.62
CA LEU A 821 21.10 3.18 -22.51
C LEU A 821 19.69 3.73 -22.73
N LYS A 822 18.69 2.97 -22.31
CA LYS A 822 17.27 3.36 -22.39
C LYS A 822 16.82 4.13 -21.15
N VAL A 823 15.91 5.06 -21.34
CA VAL A 823 14.99 5.53 -20.29
C VAL A 823 13.97 4.42 -20.02
N GLU A 824 13.78 4.09 -18.74
CA GLU A 824 12.84 3.08 -18.26
C GLU A 824 11.64 3.70 -17.53
N ALA A 825 11.87 4.81 -16.82
CA ALA A 825 10.84 5.57 -16.12
C ALA A 825 11.14 7.08 -16.10
N ILE A 826 10.13 7.88 -15.79
CA ILE A 826 10.17 9.34 -15.70
C ILE A 826 9.27 9.85 -14.58
N GLN A 827 9.73 10.90 -13.90
CA GLN A 827 9.02 11.60 -12.83
C GLN A 827 9.07 13.10 -13.11
N MET A 828 7.95 13.79 -12.95
CA MET A 828 7.78 15.19 -13.35
C MET A 828 6.93 15.97 -12.33
N LEU A 829 7.22 17.25 -12.10
CA LEU A 829 6.40 18.12 -11.26
C LEU A 829 6.51 19.59 -11.69
N ILE A 830 5.41 20.34 -11.52
CA ILE A 830 5.35 21.79 -11.72
C ILE A 830 5.24 22.44 -10.34
N VAL A 831 6.04 23.47 -10.09
CA VAL A 831 6.06 24.24 -8.82
C VAL A 831 5.99 25.74 -9.08
N PRO A 832 5.41 26.54 -8.16
CA PRO A 832 5.47 27.99 -8.23
C PRO A 832 6.91 28.53 -8.28
N LYS A 833 7.10 29.69 -8.91
CA LYS A 833 8.38 30.42 -8.86
C LYS A 833 8.75 30.74 -7.41
N GLY A 834 10.03 30.58 -7.07
CA GLY A 834 10.52 30.77 -5.70
C GLY A 834 10.49 29.50 -4.84
N THR A 835 9.88 28.40 -5.31
CA THR A 835 10.16 27.07 -4.71
C THR A 835 11.66 26.76 -4.87
N PRO A 836 12.37 26.33 -3.80
CA PRO A 836 13.79 26.02 -3.84
C PRO A 836 14.18 25.07 -4.97
N THR A 837 15.38 25.27 -5.52
CA THR A 837 15.92 24.39 -6.56
C THR A 837 15.98 22.95 -6.06
N ILE A 838 15.30 22.04 -6.75
CA ILE A 838 15.34 20.61 -6.47
C ILE A 838 16.62 20.06 -7.08
N GLU A 839 17.50 19.56 -6.22
CA GLU A 839 18.83 19.07 -6.57
C GLU A 839 19.14 17.85 -5.69
N ASN A 840 19.89 16.88 -6.23
CA ASN A 840 20.30 15.68 -5.50
C ASN A 840 21.77 15.32 -5.78
N GLU A 841 22.58 16.35 -6.08
CA GLU A 841 24.02 16.30 -6.43
C GLU A 841 24.37 15.51 -7.70
N GLN A 842 23.39 14.90 -8.39
CA GLN A 842 23.61 14.23 -9.67
C GLN A 842 23.33 15.15 -10.87
N SER A 843 24.06 14.93 -11.96
CA SER A 843 23.67 15.50 -13.27
C SER A 843 22.38 14.82 -13.76
N SER A 844 21.46 15.63 -14.30
CA SER A 844 20.29 15.18 -15.04
C SER A 844 20.64 14.52 -16.38
N PHE A 845 21.80 14.85 -16.94
CA PHE A 845 22.24 14.43 -18.27
C PHE A 845 23.65 13.83 -18.26
N LYS A 846 23.86 12.74 -19.00
CA LYS A 846 25.20 12.17 -19.28
C LYS A 846 25.39 11.95 -20.79
N LYS A 847 26.41 12.59 -21.36
CA LYS A 847 26.82 12.46 -22.77
C LYS A 847 28.19 11.81 -22.83
N LYS A 848 28.43 10.87 -23.75
CA LYS A 848 29.81 10.54 -24.14
C LYS A 848 30.31 11.62 -25.11
N SER A 849 31.45 12.21 -24.79
CA SER A 849 32.20 13.11 -25.67
C SER A 849 32.60 12.40 -26.97
N THR A 850 32.82 13.18 -28.02
CA THR A 850 33.40 12.70 -29.28
C THR A 850 34.75 12.01 -29.02
N ASN A 851 34.95 10.84 -29.61
CA ASN A 851 36.15 10.02 -29.48
C ASN A 851 36.64 9.56 -30.86
N ILE A 852 37.86 9.02 -30.92
CA ILE A 852 38.44 8.41 -32.11
C ILE A 852 38.79 6.95 -31.82
N GLU A 853 38.53 6.08 -32.79
CA GLU A 853 38.75 4.64 -32.68
C GLU A 853 39.46 4.14 -33.93
N TYR A 854 40.49 3.31 -33.77
CA TYR A 854 41.30 2.84 -34.90
C TYR A 854 41.90 1.46 -34.67
N SER A 855 42.12 0.74 -35.77
CA SER A 855 42.75 -0.59 -35.79
C SER A 855 43.70 -0.68 -36.99
N THR A 856 44.73 -1.50 -36.86
CA THR A 856 45.71 -1.77 -37.93
C THR A 856 45.70 -3.24 -38.34
N HIS A 857 46.04 -3.49 -39.60
CA HIS A 857 46.34 -4.81 -40.12
C HIS A 857 47.85 -5.00 -40.17
N VAL A 858 48.40 -5.87 -39.33
CA VAL A 858 49.85 -6.08 -39.20
C VAL A 858 50.27 -7.41 -39.83
N GLN A 859 51.43 -7.42 -40.48
CA GLN A 859 52.04 -8.60 -41.08
C GLN A 859 52.08 -9.79 -40.10
N ASP A 860 51.65 -10.96 -40.57
CA ASP A 860 51.60 -12.22 -39.81
C ASP A 860 50.89 -12.10 -38.44
N ILE A 861 49.92 -11.18 -38.34
CA ILE A 861 49.00 -11.02 -37.19
C ILE A 861 47.57 -10.88 -37.71
N GLY A 862 47.34 -10.06 -38.74
CA GLY A 862 46.01 -9.71 -39.23
C GLY A 862 45.51 -8.39 -38.63
N TRP A 863 44.20 -8.18 -38.61
CA TRP A 863 43.58 -7.06 -37.89
C TRP A 863 43.74 -7.25 -36.38
N GLN A 864 44.35 -6.28 -35.72
CA GLN A 864 44.33 -6.17 -34.26
C GLN A 864 42.99 -5.58 -33.78
N ASP A 865 42.72 -5.72 -32.47
CA ASP A 865 41.60 -5.05 -31.81
C ASP A 865 41.67 -3.53 -31.99
N ALA A 866 40.51 -2.87 -31.90
CA ALA A 866 40.41 -1.42 -32.04
C ALA A 866 40.79 -0.72 -30.72
N VAL A 867 41.60 0.32 -30.84
CA VAL A 867 42.09 1.15 -29.73
C VAL A 867 41.57 2.58 -29.85
N GLN A 868 41.63 3.35 -28.76
CA GLN A 868 41.01 4.67 -28.63
C GLN A 868 42.04 5.81 -28.57
N ASN A 869 41.59 7.00 -28.15
CA ASN A 869 42.33 8.27 -28.21
C ASN A 869 43.76 8.17 -27.63
N GLY A 870 44.78 8.22 -28.49
CA GLY A 870 46.19 8.17 -28.12
C GLY A 870 46.78 6.79 -27.80
N GLU A 871 46.00 5.70 -27.87
CA GLU A 871 46.46 4.34 -27.59
C GLU A 871 47.27 3.69 -28.74
N LEU A 872 48.08 2.67 -28.45
CA LEU A 872 48.98 2.05 -29.43
C LEU A 872 48.27 1.04 -30.35
N ALA A 873 48.15 1.37 -31.64
CA ALA A 873 47.79 0.40 -32.68
C ALA A 873 49.03 -0.03 -33.47
N GLY A 874 49.26 -1.34 -33.59
CA GLY A 874 50.41 -1.92 -34.31
C GLY A 874 51.33 -2.74 -33.42
N THR A 875 52.62 -2.78 -33.76
CA THR A 875 53.71 -3.31 -32.94
C THR A 875 54.93 -2.39 -32.99
N THR A 876 55.86 -2.48 -32.04
CA THR A 876 57.10 -1.68 -32.06
C THR A 876 58.31 -2.56 -31.87
N GLY A 877 59.30 -2.46 -32.77
CA GLY A 877 60.56 -3.22 -32.69
C GLY A 877 60.41 -4.72 -32.99
N GLN A 878 59.29 -5.15 -33.54
CA GLN A 878 59.05 -6.55 -33.94
C GLN A 878 59.39 -6.82 -35.42
N ASN A 879 59.76 -5.79 -36.19
CA ASN A 879 60.01 -5.86 -37.63
C ASN A 879 58.80 -6.39 -38.41
N LYS A 880 57.60 -5.92 -38.05
CA LYS A 880 56.33 -6.27 -38.70
C LYS A 880 55.64 -5.00 -39.19
N GLN A 881 55.42 -4.89 -40.49
CA GLN A 881 54.75 -3.73 -41.09
C GLN A 881 53.24 -3.72 -40.82
N VAL A 882 52.69 -2.52 -40.65
CA VAL A 882 51.29 -2.23 -40.91
C VAL A 882 51.09 -2.27 -42.43
N GLU A 883 50.14 -3.07 -42.91
CA GLU A 883 49.71 -3.09 -44.32
C GLU A 883 48.52 -2.16 -44.56
N ALA A 884 47.61 -2.05 -43.58
CA ALA A 884 46.38 -1.27 -43.67
C ALA A 884 45.90 -0.74 -42.30
N ILE A 885 45.00 0.23 -42.34
CA ILE A 885 44.39 0.89 -41.19
C ILE A 885 42.89 1.14 -41.41
N ARG A 886 42.13 1.19 -40.31
CA ARG A 886 40.80 1.79 -40.23
C ARG A 886 40.81 2.81 -39.09
N ILE A 887 40.14 3.94 -39.31
CA ILE A 887 39.97 5.03 -38.34
C ILE A 887 38.50 5.49 -38.43
N ASN A 888 37.83 5.64 -37.29
CA ASN A 888 36.45 6.10 -37.21
C ASN A 888 36.29 7.17 -36.12
N LEU A 889 35.41 8.15 -36.36
CA LEU A 889 34.93 9.03 -35.30
C LEU A 889 33.79 8.32 -34.57
N GLN A 890 33.96 8.12 -33.26
CA GLN A 890 32.92 7.64 -32.38
C GLN A 890 32.20 8.83 -31.74
N TYR A 891 30.87 8.82 -31.83
CA TYR A 891 30.01 9.85 -31.23
C TYR A 891 30.25 11.31 -31.70
N PRO A 892 30.47 11.59 -33.00
CA PRO A 892 30.76 12.95 -33.48
C PRO A 892 29.64 13.94 -33.14
N GLU A 893 29.99 14.99 -32.40
CA GLU A 893 29.05 16.00 -31.90
C GLU A 893 28.72 17.11 -32.91
N TYR A 894 29.46 17.17 -34.02
CA TYR A 894 29.35 18.18 -35.06
C TYR A 894 29.36 17.53 -36.45
N SER A 895 28.89 18.22 -37.49
CA SER A 895 28.89 17.64 -38.84
C SER A 895 30.31 17.48 -39.39
N GLY A 896 30.62 16.29 -39.93
CA GLY A 896 31.95 16.01 -40.46
C GLY A 896 32.34 14.53 -40.43
N GLU A 897 33.41 14.20 -41.14
CA GLU A 897 34.05 12.89 -41.16
C GLU A 897 35.55 13.01 -40.84
N ILE A 898 36.16 11.92 -40.37
CA ILE A 898 37.61 11.75 -40.48
C ILE A 898 37.95 11.14 -41.84
N LYS A 899 38.91 11.75 -42.54
CA LYS A 899 39.43 11.28 -43.83
C LYS A 899 40.90 10.95 -43.72
N TYR A 900 41.32 9.90 -44.40
CA TYR A 900 42.68 9.41 -44.33
C TYR A 900 43.11 8.68 -45.59
N LYS A 901 44.42 8.66 -45.82
CA LYS A 901 45.08 7.96 -46.93
C LYS A 901 46.45 7.46 -46.51
N SER A 902 46.87 6.34 -47.09
CA SER A 902 48.17 5.71 -46.85
C SER A 902 49.09 5.80 -48.07
N HIS A 903 50.41 5.85 -47.84
CA HIS A 903 51.44 5.60 -48.82
C HIS A 903 51.87 4.14 -48.72
N ILE A 904 51.64 3.34 -49.76
CA ILE A 904 51.98 1.91 -49.78
C ILE A 904 53.10 1.64 -50.78
N GLN A 905 54.05 0.78 -50.40
CA GLN A 905 55.18 0.35 -51.22
C GLN A 905 54.74 -0.12 -52.64
N ASP A 906 55.46 0.34 -53.66
CA ASP A 906 55.17 0.22 -55.11
C ASP A 906 53.76 0.64 -55.58
N ILE A 907 53.00 1.35 -54.74
CA ILE A 907 51.65 1.87 -55.07
C ILE A 907 51.62 3.40 -54.95
N GLY A 908 52.35 3.95 -53.97
CA GLY A 908 52.35 5.38 -53.67
C GLY A 908 51.18 5.79 -52.77
N TRP A 909 50.86 7.09 -52.78
CA TRP A 909 49.70 7.65 -52.06
C TRP A 909 48.39 7.17 -52.69
N GLN A 910 47.58 6.47 -51.90
CA GLN A 910 46.23 6.10 -52.29
C GLN A 910 45.25 7.28 -52.18
N ASN A 911 44.04 7.10 -52.72
CA ASN A 911 42.93 8.04 -52.52
C ASN A 911 42.52 8.12 -51.04
N TYR A 912 41.93 9.25 -50.65
CA TYR A 912 41.28 9.37 -49.34
C TYR A 912 40.10 8.40 -49.20
N VAL A 913 39.97 7.84 -48.00
CA VAL A 913 38.79 7.12 -47.50
C VAL A 913 38.27 7.82 -46.24
N SER A 914 36.99 7.60 -45.90
CA SER A 914 36.35 8.17 -44.70
C SER A 914 36.05 7.08 -43.65
N ASN A 915 35.79 7.48 -42.40
CA ASN A 915 35.05 6.74 -41.34
C ASN A 915 34.97 5.20 -41.53
N GLY A 916 35.92 4.46 -40.94
CA GLY A 916 35.95 2.99 -40.90
C GLY A 916 36.36 2.25 -42.19
N ALA A 917 36.43 2.92 -43.36
CA ALA A 917 36.86 2.28 -44.60
C ALA A 917 38.37 1.99 -44.63
N ILE A 918 38.78 0.88 -45.27
CA ILE A 918 40.18 0.44 -45.26
C ILE A 918 41.05 1.37 -46.10
N SER A 919 42.11 1.94 -45.49
CA SER A 919 43.25 2.51 -46.22
C SER A 919 44.44 1.55 -46.16
N GLY A 920 45.19 1.41 -47.24
CA GLY A 920 46.31 0.48 -47.37
C GLY A 920 46.02 -0.77 -48.21
N THR A 921 46.60 -1.90 -47.82
CA THR A 921 46.33 -3.23 -48.40
C THR A 921 46.21 -4.31 -47.31
N VAL A 922 45.55 -5.43 -47.61
CA VAL A 922 45.32 -6.53 -46.66
C VAL A 922 45.86 -7.82 -47.25
N GLY A 923 46.81 -8.46 -46.57
CA GLY A 923 47.36 -9.76 -46.96
C GLY A 923 48.10 -9.74 -48.30
N ARG A 924 48.78 -8.63 -48.62
CA ARG A 924 49.53 -8.47 -49.88
C ARG A 924 51.05 -8.44 -49.69
N ASN A 925 51.51 -8.51 -48.43
CA ASN A 925 52.88 -8.29 -48.01
C ASN A 925 53.46 -6.99 -48.58
N LYS A 926 52.73 -5.88 -48.36
CA LYS A 926 53.14 -4.53 -48.78
C LYS A 926 53.04 -3.57 -47.61
N GLU A 927 54.17 -2.96 -47.27
CA GLU A 927 54.28 -2.00 -46.16
C GLU A 927 53.59 -0.66 -46.47
N MET A 928 52.99 -0.09 -45.42
CA MET A 928 52.67 1.32 -45.34
C MET A 928 53.93 2.09 -44.92
N GLU A 929 54.40 3.03 -45.74
CA GLU A 929 55.54 3.90 -45.39
C GLU A 929 55.09 5.19 -44.68
N ALA A 930 53.89 5.70 -45.00
CA ALA A 930 53.36 6.94 -44.46
C ALA A 930 51.83 6.98 -44.45
N ILE A 931 51.28 7.92 -43.68
CA ILE A 931 49.85 8.19 -43.54
C ILE A 931 49.58 9.71 -43.50
N CYS A 932 48.36 10.09 -43.87
CA CYS A 932 47.83 11.44 -43.81
C CYS A 932 46.37 11.35 -43.34
N ILE A 933 46.00 12.10 -42.30
CA ILE A 933 44.69 12.05 -41.63
C ILE A 933 44.21 13.49 -41.39
N GLU A 934 42.95 13.78 -41.74
CA GLU A 934 42.31 15.10 -41.61
C GLU A 934 40.85 14.97 -41.15
N LEU A 935 40.36 16.00 -40.45
CA LEU A 935 38.93 16.15 -40.16
C LEU A 935 38.27 16.99 -41.26
N THR A 936 36.95 16.87 -41.41
CA THR A 936 36.16 17.67 -42.35
C THR A 936 34.92 18.28 -41.69
N GLY A 937 34.29 19.27 -42.32
CA GLY A 937 33.09 19.94 -41.78
C GLY A 937 33.36 20.71 -40.48
N GLU A 938 32.32 20.93 -39.68
CA GLU A 938 32.40 21.54 -38.35
C GLU A 938 33.33 20.74 -37.41
N MET A 939 33.46 19.41 -37.58
CA MET A 939 34.45 18.62 -36.82
C MET A 939 35.87 19.15 -37.00
N ALA A 940 36.23 19.66 -38.19
CA ALA A 940 37.53 20.31 -38.43
C ALA A 940 37.64 21.72 -37.81
N GLU A 941 36.52 22.38 -37.50
CA GLU A 941 36.49 23.66 -36.80
C GLU A 941 36.56 23.51 -35.29
N LYS A 942 35.99 22.42 -34.75
CA LYS A 942 35.86 22.16 -33.31
C LYS A 942 36.96 21.26 -32.73
N TYR A 943 37.62 20.47 -33.56
CA TYR A 943 38.71 19.59 -33.15
C TYR A 943 39.95 19.74 -34.05
N ASP A 944 41.08 19.27 -33.51
CA ASP A 944 42.31 18.95 -34.21
C ASP A 944 42.54 17.44 -34.09
N VAL A 945 43.02 16.80 -35.17
CA VAL A 945 43.53 15.43 -35.14
C VAL A 945 45.05 15.44 -35.26
N TYR A 946 45.71 14.87 -34.25
CA TYR A 946 47.15 14.65 -34.19
C TYR A 946 47.46 13.17 -34.38
N TYR A 947 48.56 12.84 -35.06
CA TYR A 947 49.00 11.45 -35.24
C TYR A 947 50.51 11.34 -35.43
N GLN A 948 51.11 10.31 -34.83
CA GLN A 948 52.52 9.96 -35.01
C GLN A 948 52.64 8.48 -35.36
N VAL A 949 53.69 8.11 -36.09
CA VAL A 949 53.99 6.71 -36.47
C VAL A 949 55.33 6.25 -35.93
N HIS A 950 55.41 4.98 -35.56
CA HIS A 950 56.66 4.27 -35.35
C HIS A 950 57.11 3.72 -36.70
N SER A 951 58.19 4.26 -37.26
CA SER A 951 58.77 3.81 -38.52
C SER A 951 60.05 3.00 -38.25
N SER A 952 60.25 1.89 -38.96
CA SER A 952 61.45 1.07 -38.87
C SER A 952 62.72 1.91 -39.00
N GLU A 953 63.75 1.61 -38.21
CA GLU A 953 65.03 2.35 -38.09
C GLU A 953 64.95 3.83 -37.64
N PHE A 954 63.85 4.54 -37.87
CA PHE A 954 63.67 5.92 -37.38
C PHE A 954 63.04 5.99 -35.97
N GLY A 955 62.32 4.94 -35.55
CA GLY A 955 61.57 4.93 -34.29
C GLY A 955 60.29 5.76 -34.38
N TRP A 956 59.88 6.34 -33.25
CA TRP A 956 58.76 7.28 -33.20
C TRP A 956 59.13 8.61 -33.86
N LEU A 957 58.35 8.99 -34.87
CA LEU A 957 58.42 10.31 -35.50
C LEU A 957 57.55 11.32 -34.73
N GLY A 958 57.73 12.62 -35.02
CA GLY A 958 56.89 13.67 -34.44
C GLY A 958 55.41 13.59 -34.83
N TRP A 959 54.58 14.38 -34.16
CA TRP A 959 53.14 14.44 -34.42
C TRP A 959 52.82 15.29 -35.64
N ALA A 960 52.19 14.69 -36.64
CA ALA A 960 51.51 15.40 -37.74
C ALA A 960 50.11 15.85 -37.28
N LYS A 961 49.61 16.94 -37.87
CA LYS A 961 48.31 17.54 -37.58
C LYS A 961 47.48 17.72 -38.85
N ASN A 962 46.15 17.50 -38.77
CA ASN A 962 45.14 17.94 -39.76
C ASN A 962 45.59 17.95 -41.26
N GLY A 963 45.79 16.78 -41.86
CA GLY A 963 46.14 16.67 -43.29
C GLY A 963 47.63 16.82 -43.64
N GLU A 964 48.50 17.02 -42.65
CA GLU A 964 49.95 16.83 -42.80
C GLU A 964 50.29 15.36 -43.14
N LYS A 965 51.59 15.04 -43.22
CA LYS A 965 52.07 13.67 -43.43
C LYS A 965 52.79 13.19 -42.17
N ALA A 966 52.64 11.91 -41.84
CA ALA A 966 53.47 11.19 -40.88
C ALA A 966 54.11 9.97 -41.55
N GLY A 967 55.38 9.66 -41.27
CA GLY A 967 56.10 8.51 -41.83
C GLY A 967 57.21 8.87 -42.82
N SER A 968 57.41 8.05 -43.86
CA SER A 968 58.42 8.28 -44.89
C SER A 968 57.90 8.11 -46.33
N GLU A 969 58.61 8.68 -47.30
CA GLU A 969 58.31 8.56 -48.74
C GLU A 969 59.63 8.39 -49.52
N GLY A 970 59.83 7.21 -50.12
CA GLY A 970 61.02 6.89 -50.91
C GLY A 970 62.23 6.39 -50.11
N TYR A 971 62.05 6.12 -48.82
CA TYR A 971 63.10 5.54 -47.96
C TYR A 971 63.00 4.02 -47.79
N ALA A 972 61.87 3.38 -48.13
CA ALA A 972 61.57 1.98 -47.78
C ALA A 972 61.71 1.75 -46.28
N ARG A 973 60.89 2.47 -45.51
CA ARG A 973 60.86 2.41 -44.04
C ARG A 973 59.41 2.26 -43.57
N GLN A 974 59.00 1.01 -43.42
CA GLN A 974 57.69 0.59 -42.96
C GLN A 974 57.25 1.27 -41.65
N VAL A 975 55.96 1.57 -41.55
CA VAL A 975 55.26 1.86 -40.30
C VAL A 975 55.02 0.54 -39.58
N GLU A 976 55.43 0.43 -38.32
CA GLU A 976 55.12 -0.72 -37.45
C GLU A 976 53.92 -0.43 -36.52
N ALA A 977 53.74 0.83 -36.11
CA ALA A 977 52.64 1.27 -35.25
C ALA A 977 52.28 2.76 -35.43
N ILE A 978 51.14 3.15 -34.85
CA ILE A 978 50.57 4.50 -34.90
C ILE A 978 49.90 4.88 -33.56
N HIS A 979 49.99 6.15 -33.20
CA HIS A 979 49.08 6.81 -32.25
C HIS A 979 48.25 7.84 -33.01
N ILE A 980 46.96 7.97 -32.68
CA ILE A 980 46.06 9.00 -33.20
C ILE A 980 45.30 9.62 -32.03
N GLN A 981 45.35 10.94 -31.90
CA GLN A 981 44.69 11.68 -30.83
C GLN A 981 43.83 12.84 -31.37
N LEU A 982 42.54 12.78 -31.07
CA LEU A 982 41.57 13.86 -31.22
C LEU A 982 41.65 14.79 -30.01
N VAL A 983 41.75 16.10 -30.25
CA VAL A 983 41.89 17.16 -29.24
C VAL A 983 40.99 18.33 -29.62
N GLU A 984 40.31 18.97 -28.66
CA GLU A 984 39.50 20.17 -28.93
C GLU A 984 40.32 21.32 -29.52
N LYS A 985 39.69 22.19 -30.31
CA LYS A 985 40.39 23.27 -31.02
C LYS A 985 41.11 24.22 -30.06
N GLY A 986 42.43 24.27 -30.16
CA GLY A 986 43.26 25.08 -29.26
C GLY A 986 43.58 24.44 -27.90
N GLY A 987 43.17 23.19 -27.66
CA GLY A 987 43.63 22.40 -26.52
C GLY A 987 45.14 22.07 -26.59
N LYS A 988 45.71 21.57 -25.48
CA LYS A 988 47.14 21.20 -25.41
C LYS A 988 47.43 20.11 -26.47
N ALA A 989 48.31 20.43 -27.41
CA ALA A 989 48.84 19.43 -28.34
C ALA A 989 49.66 18.36 -27.60
N PRO A 990 49.78 17.13 -28.16
CA PRO A 990 50.78 16.17 -27.73
C PRO A 990 52.20 16.76 -27.76
N GLU A 991 53.12 16.19 -26.98
CA GLU A 991 54.48 16.72 -26.87
C GLU A 991 55.29 16.38 -28.13
N ASP A 992 55.81 17.41 -28.78
CA ASP A 992 56.53 17.27 -30.05
C ASP A 992 57.93 16.70 -29.83
N ILE A 993 58.16 15.52 -30.42
CA ILE A 993 59.43 14.80 -30.41
C ILE A 993 60.25 14.97 -31.69
N GLY A 994 59.79 15.79 -32.64
CA GLY A 994 60.56 16.23 -33.80
C GLY A 994 59.81 16.15 -35.12
N LYS A 995 60.49 15.69 -36.18
CA LYS A 995 59.91 15.76 -37.53
C LYS A 995 58.94 14.60 -37.77
N ALA A 996 57.68 14.91 -38.10
CA ALA A 996 56.67 13.90 -38.39
C ALA A 996 56.89 13.11 -39.69
N PHE A 997 57.53 13.71 -40.71
CA PHE A 997 57.63 13.09 -42.04
C PHE A 997 58.95 13.36 -42.80
N TYR A 998 59.43 12.32 -43.49
CA TYR A 998 60.67 12.32 -44.26
C TYR A 998 60.42 11.96 -45.73
N LYS A 999 60.92 12.78 -46.66
CA LYS A 999 60.91 12.49 -48.10
C LYS A 999 62.33 12.61 -48.66
N LYS A 1000 62.66 11.67 -49.55
CA LYS A 1000 63.94 11.55 -50.26
C LYS A 1000 63.96 12.34 -51.56
#